data_AF-A0A915MUZ6-F1
#
_entry.id   AF-A0A915MUZ6-F1
#
_cell.length_a   1.000
_cell.length_b   1.000
_cell.length_c   1.000
_cell.angle_alpha   90.00
_cell.angle_beta   90.00
_cell.angle_gamma   90.00
#
_symmetry.space_group_name_H-M   'P 1'
#
loop_
_entity.id
_entity.type
_entity.pdbx_description
1 polymer ?
#
loop_
_entity_poly.entity_id
_entity_poly.type
_entity_poly.pdbx_seq_one_letter_code
_entity_poly.pdbx_strand_id
1 'polypeptide(L)'
;MQHSLAVRLFRDETIFTFSMISTVLEPLKNQNKLLNELKEINILAIQTCGHLHAHRRHFLRMALKELYLLVVDEPGLLGPKILFVWMGLSMARDEIQWLLRHYDVWQQLLLQYSPSNKKAIQKSGLQNIVVDKFLPELLYYLTEIWNLVLKNSDLISTYYIQYIAGYDAPLLTELSQRFSGGSGLSEYEQLLIHSCIQALANISDGIDSRGVHLDWFRFQALTSIGRSTFKLQVHANFAVAMNTALFHLKHIGNGLDELLRETSDLSIYCFYPRIFDLHLRNCLDFPLQSRFSITFAHICAHFNSPLHELCPEENDTIIEKVCADGQQLVLSTEPRACANMFALEFQGKNEMKMPGFESIRQSGQPISSIDSNNLYLGELCQALATTKELNISGHIFVPREFLFHQLEKYLNTSLLRYIHPNNEQQQQQPLECPRRPSEMLAFLSAQLNALQHLDIFYNFDLTRLFNDTLLQQSQREDAQGNETLAEIYSKWYLEVLLRKASTCHLLYSEHMQSFVNNPSLDTPINNNNSATQLFRAERFTDPRELRSLSQIIGPFGIKFMEEKLVWHIASQITELFKIVREHNEQLHIARVNYDKPEKLKEIVTSLSTSLDSPSGSGHKNEKRSTNTTHGISPLDSMLQRVIIIGEICAFRDMLFSALNDNIGEACAASGFKLDVDLALANAIKQQANTNGLDDPNEVC
;
A
#
# COMPACT_ATOMS: atom_id res chain seq x y z
N MET A 1 -35.81 16.43 -21.64
CA MET A 1 -36.69 16.83 -20.53
C MET A 1 -37.16 15.64 -19.68
N GLN A 2 -37.63 14.53 -20.26
CA GLN A 2 -38.12 13.38 -19.47
C GLN A 2 -37.01 12.52 -18.85
N HIS A 3 -35.81 12.51 -19.42
CA HIS A 3 -34.72 11.60 -19.03
C HIS A 3 -33.56 12.25 -18.26
N SER A 4 -33.60 13.57 -18.02
CA SER A 4 -32.51 14.29 -17.34
C SER A 4 -33.11 15.47 -16.58
N LEU A 5 -32.65 15.68 -15.35
CA LEU A 5 -33.07 16.80 -14.51
C LEU A 5 -32.15 18.00 -14.70
N ALA A 6 -30.86 17.73 -14.88
CA ALA A 6 -29.83 18.72 -15.18
C ALA A 6 -29.15 18.44 -16.52
N VAL A 7 -28.66 19.50 -17.16
CA VAL A 7 -27.82 19.46 -18.35
C VAL A 7 -26.47 20.07 -18.01
N ARG A 8 -25.40 19.47 -18.53
CA ARG A 8 -24.04 19.98 -18.38
C ARG A 8 -23.81 21.12 -19.38
N LEU A 9 -23.32 22.25 -18.89
CA LEU A 9 -22.78 23.30 -19.76
C LEU A 9 -21.34 22.97 -20.14
N PHE A 10 -20.49 22.83 -19.12
CA PHE A 10 -19.07 22.56 -19.26
C PHE A 10 -18.58 21.90 -17.98
N ARG A 11 -17.90 20.74 -18.09
CA ARG A 11 -17.31 20.02 -16.94
C ARG A 11 -18.35 19.74 -15.83
N ASP A 12 -18.15 20.29 -14.64
CA ASP A 12 -19.01 20.16 -13.47
C ASP A 12 -20.13 21.22 -13.40
N GLU A 13 -20.08 22.25 -14.24
CA GLU A 13 -21.12 23.28 -14.34
C GLU A 13 -22.39 22.71 -14.97
N THR A 14 -23.47 22.70 -14.18
CA THR A 14 -24.76 22.13 -14.56
C THR A 14 -25.89 23.13 -14.36
N ILE A 15 -26.88 23.06 -15.25
CA ILE A 15 -28.11 23.86 -15.17
C ILE A 15 -29.31 22.93 -15.03
N PHE A 16 -30.24 23.29 -14.14
CA PHE A 16 -31.54 22.64 -14.04
C PHE A 16 -32.42 22.98 -15.23
N THR A 17 -32.72 21.96 -16.03
CA THR A 17 -33.42 22.11 -17.30
C THR A 17 -34.80 22.73 -17.13
N PHE A 18 -35.56 22.29 -16.11
CA PHE A 18 -36.89 22.85 -15.84
C PHE A 18 -36.83 24.32 -15.40
N SER A 19 -35.93 24.66 -14.47
CA SER A 19 -35.80 26.03 -13.97
C SER A 19 -35.44 26.99 -15.09
N MET A 20 -34.41 26.65 -15.88
CA MET A 20 -33.94 27.48 -16.98
C MET A 20 -35.04 27.77 -18.01
N ILE A 21 -35.74 26.73 -18.46
CA ILE A 21 -36.77 26.89 -19.49
C ILE A 21 -37.98 27.64 -18.92
N SER A 22 -38.35 27.39 -17.67
CA SER A 22 -39.47 28.10 -17.03
C SER A 22 -39.20 29.60 -16.92
N THR A 23 -37.98 29.99 -16.50
CA THR A 23 -37.59 31.41 -16.40
C THR A 23 -37.64 32.13 -17.76
N VAL A 24 -37.35 31.44 -18.86
CA VAL A 24 -37.44 32.01 -20.22
C VAL A 24 -38.90 32.10 -20.69
N LEU A 25 -39.74 31.12 -20.35
CA LEU A 25 -41.13 31.06 -20.83
C LEU A 25 -42.11 31.93 -20.03
N GLU A 26 -41.88 32.12 -18.73
CA GLU A 26 -42.72 32.94 -17.83
C GLU A 26 -42.98 34.39 -18.33
N PRO A 27 -42.00 35.14 -18.86
CA PRO A 27 -42.24 36.49 -19.38
C PRO A 27 -42.92 36.53 -20.76
N LEU A 28 -43.01 35.40 -21.48
CA LEU A 28 -43.57 35.34 -22.83
C LEU A 28 -45.10 35.21 -22.79
N LYS A 29 -45.80 36.17 -23.40
CA LYS A 29 -47.26 36.12 -23.55
C LYS A 29 -47.68 34.87 -24.34
N ASN A 30 -48.78 34.23 -23.92
CA ASN A 30 -49.40 33.04 -24.54
C ASN A 30 -48.67 31.69 -24.38
N GLN A 31 -47.69 31.55 -23.47
CA GLN A 31 -46.98 30.28 -23.23
C GLN A 31 -47.48 29.47 -22.02
N ASN A 32 -48.60 29.86 -21.40
CA ASN A 32 -49.13 29.21 -20.17
C ASN A 32 -49.43 27.71 -20.34
N LYS A 33 -49.88 27.28 -21.53
CA LYS A 33 -50.14 25.86 -21.81
C LYS A 33 -48.84 25.05 -21.79
N LEU A 34 -47.81 25.54 -22.47
CA LEU A 34 -46.48 24.92 -22.51
C LEU A 34 -45.85 24.85 -21.12
N LEU A 35 -46.01 25.90 -20.30
CA LEU A 35 -45.50 25.93 -18.92
C LEU A 35 -46.16 24.85 -18.03
N ASN A 36 -47.45 24.58 -18.22
CA ASN A 36 -48.14 23.53 -17.49
C ASN A 36 -47.70 22.13 -17.93
N GLU A 37 -47.56 21.90 -19.24
CA GLU A 37 -46.98 20.66 -19.79
C GLU A 37 -45.56 20.41 -19.26
N LEU A 38 -44.74 21.47 -19.16
CA LEU A 38 -43.39 21.42 -18.60
C LEU A 38 -43.35 20.98 -17.12
N LYS A 39 -44.32 21.45 -16.32
CA LYS A 39 -44.45 21.07 -14.90
C LYS A 39 -44.78 19.58 -14.75
N GLU A 40 -45.68 19.06 -15.58
CA GLU A 40 -46.02 17.64 -15.59
C GLU A 40 -44.83 16.77 -16.03
N ILE A 41 -44.14 17.17 -17.10
CA ILE A 41 -42.92 16.49 -17.58
C ILE A 41 -41.83 16.49 -16.50
N ASN A 42 -41.67 17.58 -15.75
CA ASN A 42 -40.68 17.66 -14.68
C ASN A 42 -40.99 16.68 -13.53
N ILE A 43 -42.26 16.56 -13.13
CA ILE A 43 -42.67 15.59 -12.10
C ILE A 43 -42.42 14.15 -12.59
N LEU A 44 -42.78 13.86 -13.84
CA LEU A 44 -42.52 12.55 -14.45
C LEU A 44 -41.03 12.25 -14.51
N ALA A 45 -40.20 13.22 -14.92
CA ALA A 45 -38.76 13.07 -14.98
C ALA A 45 -38.18 12.75 -13.60
N ILE A 46 -38.56 13.50 -12.55
CA ILE A 46 -38.13 13.26 -11.17
C ILE A 46 -38.46 11.84 -10.72
N GLN A 47 -39.62 11.31 -11.09
CA GLN A 47 -40.08 9.99 -10.67
C GLN A 47 -39.41 8.84 -11.44
N THR A 48 -39.09 9.03 -12.72
CA THR A 48 -38.74 7.92 -13.63
C THR A 48 -37.27 7.89 -14.06
N CYS A 49 -36.61 9.05 -14.15
CA CYS A 49 -35.27 9.11 -14.74
C CYS A 49 -34.24 8.29 -13.96
N GLY A 50 -34.27 8.36 -12.61
CA GLY A 50 -33.36 7.60 -11.77
C GLY A 50 -33.43 6.10 -12.08
N HIS A 51 -34.64 5.53 -12.04
CA HIS A 51 -34.86 4.11 -12.31
C HIS A 51 -34.38 3.71 -13.71
N LEU A 52 -34.72 4.49 -14.73
CA LEU A 52 -34.30 4.24 -16.11
C LEU A 52 -32.77 4.11 -16.22
N HIS A 53 -32.04 5.07 -15.66
CA HIS A 53 -30.58 5.09 -15.73
C HIS A 53 -29.94 3.98 -14.89
N ALA A 54 -30.52 3.63 -13.73
CA ALA A 54 -30.04 2.47 -12.96
C ALA A 54 -30.24 1.14 -13.69
N HIS A 55 -31.37 0.95 -14.37
CA HIS A 55 -31.59 -0.24 -15.20
C HIS A 55 -30.60 -0.30 -16.38
N ARG A 56 -30.31 0.84 -17.02
CA ARG A 56 -29.30 0.90 -18.09
C ARG A 56 -27.92 0.54 -17.59
N ARG A 57 -27.47 1.08 -16.46
CA ARG A 57 -26.17 0.71 -15.87
C ARG A 57 -26.09 -0.77 -15.52
N HIS A 58 -27.18 -1.35 -14.98
CA HIS A 58 -27.23 -2.78 -14.71
C HIS A 58 -27.10 -3.62 -16.00
N PHE A 59 -27.87 -3.28 -17.04
CA PHE A 59 -27.77 -3.94 -18.34
C PHE A 59 -26.36 -3.82 -18.93
N LEU A 60 -25.79 -2.60 -18.93
CA LEU A 60 -24.47 -2.33 -19.49
C LEU A 60 -23.36 -3.09 -18.75
N ARG A 61 -23.44 -3.25 -17.42
CA ARG A 61 -22.47 -4.07 -16.70
C ARG A 61 -22.41 -5.50 -17.22
N MET A 62 -23.57 -6.12 -17.44
CA MET A 62 -23.63 -7.49 -17.95
C MET A 62 -23.19 -7.55 -19.42
N ALA A 63 -23.66 -6.62 -20.24
CA ALA A 63 -23.33 -6.56 -21.66
C ALA A 63 -21.83 -6.29 -21.91
N LEU A 64 -21.21 -5.32 -21.21
CA LEU A 64 -19.78 -5.06 -21.33
C LEU A 64 -18.94 -6.21 -20.78
N LYS A 65 -19.38 -6.87 -19.71
CA LYS A 65 -18.71 -8.07 -19.20
C LYS A 65 -18.67 -9.19 -20.23
N GLU A 66 -19.82 -9.52 -20.83
CA GLU A 66 -19.91 -10.55 -21.87
C GLU A 66 -19.09 -10.19 -23.11
N LEU A 67 -19.16 -8.93 -23.54
CA LEU A 67 -18.38 -8.42 -24.65
C LEU A 67 -16.87 -8.52 -24.38
N TYR A 68 -16.44 -8.12 -23.18
CA TYR A 68 -15.04 -8.25 -22.75
C TYR A 68 -14.57 -9.71 -22.81
N LEU A 69 -15.31 -10.63 -22.19
CA LEU A 69 -14.93 -12.05 -22.15
C LEU A 69 -14.84 -12.66 -23.56
N LEU A 70 -15.78 -12.29 -24.44
CA LEU A 70 -15.79 -12.77 -25.83
C LEU A 70 -14.63 -12.22 -26.66
N VAL A 71 -14.24 -10.96 -26.47
CA VAL A 71 -13.10 -10.34 -27.17
C VAL A 71 -11.76 -10.88 -26.63
N VAL A 72 -11.68 -11.17 -25.34
CA VAL A 72 -10.50 -11.81 -24.74
C VAL A 72 -10.26 -13.20 -25.33
N ASP A 73 -11.33 -13.97 -25.51
CA ASP A 73 -11.27 -15.33 -26.07
C ASP A 73 -10.95 -15.30 -27.58
N GLU A 74 -11.63 -14.42 -28.33
CA GLU A 74 -11.51 -14.32 -29.79
C GLU A 74 -11.24 -12.86 -30.24
N PRO A 75 -9.99 -12.37 -30.16
CA PRO A 75 -9.64 -10.99 -30.50
C PRO A 75 -9.88 -10.66 -31.98
N GLY A 76 -9.92 -11.67 -32.86
CA GLY A 76 -10.26 -11.52 -34.28
C GLY A 76 -11.65 -10.91 -34.53
N LEU A 77 -12.57 -11.02 -33.56
CA LEU A 77 -13.90 -10.43 -33.64
C LEU A 77 -13.86 -8.89 -33.61
N LEU A 78 -12.76 -8.29 -33.13
CA LEU A 78 -12.57 -6.83 -33.15
C LEU A 78 -12.59 -6.25 -34.56
N GLY A 79 -12.28 -7.01 -35.63
CA GLY A 79 -12.48 -6.52 -37.00
C GLY A 79 -13.96 -6.32 -37.33
N PRO A 80 -14.75 -7.40 -37.49
CA PRO A 80 -16.14 -7.31 -37.94
C PRO A 80 -17.13 -6.78 -36.90
N LYS A 81 -16.80 -6.79 -35.59
CA LYS A 81 -17.73 -6.43 -34.50
C LYS A 81 -17.33 -5.18 -33.72
N ILE A 82 -16.32 -4.41 -34.17
CA ILE A 82 -15.86 -3.21 -33.45
C ILE A 82 -16.98 -2.21 -33.15
N LEU A 83 -18.01 -2.12 -34.01
CA LEU A 83 -19.10 -1.18 -33.80
C LEU A 83 -19.82 -1.42 -32.46
N PHE A 84 -19.96 -2.68 -32.05
CA PHE A 84 -20.55 -3.03 -30.75
C PHE A 84 -19.66 -2.57 -29.58
N VAL A 85 -18.34 -2.58 -29.77
CA VAL A 85 -17.38 -2.02 -28.79
C VAL A 85 -17.62 -0.53 -28.63
N TRP A 86 -17.64 0.24 -29.72
CA TRP A 86 -17.87 1.69 -29.67
C TRP A 86 -19.23 2.05 -29.07
N MET A 87 -20.28 1.33 -29.45
CA MET A 87 -21.61 1.49 -28.87
C MET A 87 -21.62 1.21 -27.37
N GLY A 88 -21.01 0.10 -26.94
CA GLY A 88 -20.91 -0.28 -25.53
C GLY A 88 -20.15 0.77 -24.70
N LEU A 89 -18.98 1.20 -25.19
CA LEU A 89 -18.16 2.23 -24.55
C LEU A 89 -18.93 3.57 -24.44
N SER A 90 -19.51 4.04 -25.54
CA SER A 90 -20.26 5.31 -25.55
C SER A 90 -21.46 5.27 -24.62
N MET A 91 -22.24 4.19 -24.64
CA MET A 91 -23.42 4.05 -23.78
C MET A 91 -23.02 3.98 -22.30
N ALA A 92 -21.94 3.26 -21.95
CA ALA A 92 -21.42 3.22 -20.59
C ALA A 92 -20.92 4.60 -20.13
N ARG A 93 -20.13 5.28 -20.96
CA ARG A 93 -19.63 6.64 -20.71
C ARG A 93 -20.77 7.61 -20.46
N ASP A 94 -21.82 7.59 -21.28
CA ASP A 94 -22.96 8.50 -21.15
C ASP A 94 -23.73 8.27 -19.83
N GLU A 95 -23.88 7.02 -19.41
CA GLU A 95 -24.54 6.66 -18.15
C GLU A 95 -23.70 7.04 -16.92
N ILE A 96 -22.37 6.91 -16.99
CA ILE A 96 -21.44 7.39 -15.95
C ILE A 96 -21.51 8.91 -15.85
N GLN A 97 -21.43 9.60 -16.99
CA GLN A 97 -21.54 11.06 -17.03
C GLN A 97 -22.91 11.56 -16.57
N TRP A 98 -23.98 10.78 -16.79
CA TRP A 98 -25.30 11.05 -16.23
C TRP A 98 -25.32 10.91 -14.72
N LEU A 99 -24.72 9.84 -14.19
CA LEU A 99 -24.65 9.60 -12.76
C LEU A 99 -23.92 10.73 -12.02
N LEU A 100 -22.74 11.11 -12.50
CA LEU A 100 -21.91 12.15 -11.88
C LEU A 100 -22.65 13.48 -11.75
N ARG A 101 -23.25 13.95 -12.85
CA ARG A 101 -23.97 15.23 -12.84
C ARG A 101 -25.27 15.19 -12.03
N HIS A 102 -25.84 14.01 -11.75
CA HIS A 102 -27.05 13.86 -10.94
C HIS A 102 -26.78 13.50 -9.48
N TYR A 103 -25.51 13.33 -9.09
CA TYR A 103 -25.12 12.90 -7.75
C TYR A 103 -25.68 13.78 -6.63
N ASP A 104 -25.46 15.10 -6.75
CA ASP A 104 -25.91 16.09 -5.76
C ASP A 104 -27.22 16.79 -6.15
N VAL A 105 -27.73 16.52 -7.36
CA VAL A 105 -28.92 17.19 -7.91
C VAL A 105 -30.12 17.03 -6.98
N TRP A 106 -30.34 15.86 -6.39
CA TRP A 106 -31.49 15.64 -5.50
C TRP A 106 -31.46 16.55 -4.27
N GLN A 107 -30.27 16.86 -3.71
CA GLN A 107 -30.13 17.78 -2.57
C GLN A 107 -30.43 19.21 -2.98
N GLN A 108 -29.89 19.64 -4.13
CA GLN A 108 -30.09 20.98 -4.67
C GLN A 108 -31.58 21.21 -5.03
N LEU A 109 -32.24 20.21 -5.62
CA LEU A 109 -33.67 20.26 -5.92
C LEU A 109 -34.53 20.38 -4.64
N LEU A 110 -34.15 19.74 -3.53
CA LEU A 110 -34.86 19.88 -2.24
C LEU A 110 -34.79 21.30 -1.66
N LEU A 111 -33.71 22.03 -1.94
CA LEU A 111 -33.52 23.41 -1.48
C LEU A 111 -34.27 24.42 -2.36
N GLN A 112 -34.32 24.19 -3.67
CA GLN A 112 -34.81 25.15 -4.65
C GLN A 112 -36.30 25.02 -5.00
N TYR A 113 -36.92 23.84 -4.83
CA TYR A 113 -38.27 23.58 -5.33
C TYR A 113 -39.41 23.70 -4.29
N SER A 114 -40.60 24.03 -4.82
CA SER A 114 -41.90 24.07 -4.12
C SER A 114 -42.26 22.74 -3.41
N PRO A 115 -43.03 22.74 -2.30
CA PRO A 115 -43.33 21.53 -1.48
C PRO A 115 -43.94 20.33 -2.23
N SER A 116 -44.63 20.53 -3.36
CA SER A 116 -45.14 19.46 -4.22
C SER A 116 -44.02 18.61 -4.85
N ASN A 117 -42.95 19.26 -5.28
CA ASN A 117 -41.79 18.60 -5.89
C ASN A 117 -40.93 17.89 -4.84
N LYS A 118 -40.87 18.40 -3.60
CA LYS A 118 -40.20 17.70 -2.48
C LYS A 118 -40.79 16.33 -2.21
N LYS A 119 -42.13 16.20 -2.25
CA LYS A 119 -42.82 14.90 -2.12
C LYS A 119 -42.52 13.95 -3.28
N ALA A 120 -42.44 14.46 -4.51
CA ALA A 120 -42.10 13.66 -5.68
C ALA A 120 -40.65 13.13 -5.61
N ILE A 121 -39.69 13.96 -5.19
CA ILE A 121 -38.29 13.57 -4.98
C ILE A 121 -38.18 12.48 -3.91
N GLN A 122 -38.84 12.66 -2.75
CA GLN A 122 -38.83 11.65 -1.69
C GLN A 122 -39.43 10.30 -2.14
N LYS A 123 -40.53 10.33 -2.90
CA LYS A 123 -41.16 9.11 -3.44
C LYS A 123 -40.34 8.43 -4.54
N SER A 124 -39.54 9.19 -5.29
CA SER A 124 -38.72 8.65 -6.38
C SER A 124 -37.56 7.78 -5.90
N GLY A 125 -37.15 7.89 -4.64
CA GLY A 125 -35.97 7.18 -4.12
C GLY A 125 -34.65 7.58 -4.80
N LEU A 126 -34.61 8.71 -5.53
CA LEU A 126 -33.47 9.15 -6.34
C LEU A 126 -32.14 9.12 -5.57
N GLN A 127 -32.16 9.50 -4.29
CA GLN A 127 -30.98 9.48 -3.40
C GLN A 127 -30.28 8.09 -3.34
N ASN A 128 -31.03 6.99 -3.41
CA ASN A 128 -30.50 5.64 -3.35
C ASN A 128 -30.09 5.14 -4.73
N ILE A 129 -30.80 5.59 -5.77
CA ILE A 129 -30.61 5.13 -7.14
C ILE A 129 -29.34 5.72 -7.77
N VAL A 130 -28.97 6.91 -7.31
CA VAL A 130 -27.78 7.64 -7.76
C VAL A 130 -26.51 7.14 -7.05
N VAL A 131 -26.65 6.40 -5.95
CA VAL A 131 -25.53 5.71 -5.28
C VAL A 131 -25.43 4.28 -5.82
N ASP A 132 -24.62 4.07 -6.85
CA ASP A 132 -24.46 2.76 -7.48
C ASP A 132 -23.22 2.02 -6.93
N LYS A 133 -23.46 1.06 -6.03
CA LYS A 133 -22.40 0.24 -5.42
C LYS A 133 -21.64 -0.64 -6.41
N PHE A 134 -22.24 -0.95 -7.56
CA PHE A 134 -21.64 -1.79 -8.60
C PHE A 134 -21.06 -0.95 -9.75
N LEU A 135 -20.97 0.37 -9.59
CA LEU A 135 -20.31 1.23 -10.56
C LEU A 135 -18.85 0.83 -10.86
N PRO A 136 -18.03 0.40 -9.88
CA PRO A 136 -16.65 0.00 -10.15
C PRO A 136 -16.53 -1.10 -11.21
N GLU A 137 -17.42 -2.09 -11.18
CA GLU A 137 -17.48 -3.15 -12.20
C GLU A 137 -17.75 -2.59 -13.61
N LEU A 138 -18.63 -1.59 -13.75
CA LEU A 138 -18.89 -0.96 -15.06
C LEU A 138 -17.66 -0.21 -15.57
N LEU A 139 -17.01 0.55 -14.67
CA LEU A 139 -15.80 1.31 -15.00
C LEU A 139 -14.67 0.37 -15.43
N TYR A 140 -14.55 -0.78 -14.74
CA TYR A 140 -13.51 -1.77 -15.02
C TYR A 140 -13.64 -2.31 -16.43
N TYR A 141 -14.81 -2.84 -16.82
CA TYR A 141 -14.97 -3.40 -18.17
C TYR A 141 -14.86 -2.33 -19.27
N LEU A 142 -15.25 -1.09 -19.01
CA LEU A 142 -15.03 0.03 -19.95
C LEU A 142 -13.53 0.23 -20.20
N THR A 143 -12.73 0.26 -19.13
CA THR A 143 -11.28 0.47 -19.20
C THR A 143 -10.55 -0.75 -19.79
N GLU A 144 -10.98 -1.95 -19.44
CA GLU A 144 -10.38 -3.18 -19.96
C GLU A 144 -10.64 -3.38 -21.45
N ILE A 145 -11.85 -3.06 -21.92
CA ILE A 145 -12.15 -3.09 -23.36
C ILE A 145 -11.31 -2.04 -24.09
N TRP A 146 -11.09 -0.86 -23.50
CA TRP A 146 -10.18 0.16 -24.04
C TRP A 146 -8.75 -0.39 -24.19
N ASN A 147 -8.21 -1.03 -23.15
CA ASN A 147 -6.89 -1.68 -23.18
C ASN A 147 -6.81 -2.78 -24.25
N LEU A 148 -7.87 -3.58 -24.42
CA LEU A 148 -7.92 -4.63 -25.44
C LEU A 148 -7.92 -4.08 -26.86
N VAL A 149 -8.63 -2.97 -27.12
CA VAL A 149 -8.62 -2.32 -28.44
C VAL A 149 -7.22 -1.83 -28.78
N LEU A 150 -6.53 -1.17 -27.82
CA LEU A 150 -5.15 -0.71 -28.03
C LEU A 150 -4.18 -1.86 -28.24
N LYS A 151 -4.31 -2.94 -27.48
CA LYS A 151 -3.45 -4.13 -27.60
C LYS A 151 -3.58 -4.80 -28.97
N ASN A 152 -4.74 -4.69 -29.62
CA ASN A 152 -5.06 -5.33 -30.90
C ASN A 152 -5.23 -4.32 -32.05
N SER A 153 -4.64 -3.12 -31.93
CA SER A 153 -4.76 -2.04 -32.92
C SER A 153 -4.32 -2.45 -34.33
N ASP A 154 -3.25 -3.23 -34.44
CA ASP A 154 -2.71 -3.73 -35.71
C ASP A 154 -3.71 -4.67 -36.42
N LEU A 155 -4.38 -5.53 -35.64
CA LEU A 155 -5.41 -6.45 -36.16
C LEU A 155 -6.59 -5.67 -36.72
N ILE A 156 -7.05 -4.65 -35.98
CA ILE A 156 -8.15 -3.78 -36.38
C ILE A 156 -7.78 -3.02 -37.66
N SER A 157 -6.59 -2.42 -37.70
CA SER A 157 -6.10 -1.65 -38.85
C SER A 157 -6.01 -2.52 -40.09
N THR A 158 -5.45 -3.73 -39.97
CA THR A 158 -5.31 -4.68 -41.09
C THR A 158 -6.68 -5.06 -41.69
N TYR A 159 -7.67 -5.32 -40.84
CA TYR A 159 -9.02 -5.67 -41.30
C TYR A 159 -9.66 -4.50 -42.07
N TYR A 160 -9.57 -3.28 -41.55
CA TYR A 160 -10.22 -2.12 -42.17
C TYR A 160 -9.50 -1.59 -43.41
N ILE A 161 -8.18 -1.74 -43.51
CA ILE A 161 -7.43 -1.47 -44.76
C ILE A 161 -7.95 -2.37 -45.88
N GLN A 162 -8.12 -3.66 -45.61
CA GLN A 162 -8.65 -4.61 -46.59
C GLN A 162 -10.11 -4.33 -46.94
N TYR A 163 -10.93 -3.94 -45.95
CA TYR A 163 -12.34 -3.61 -46.16
C TYR A 163 -12.49 -2.38 -47.07
N ILE A 164 -11.74 -1.32 -46.78
CA ILE A 164 -11.86 -0.05 -47.51
C ILE A 164 -11.38 -0.23 -48.96
N ALA A 165 -10.19 -0.81 -49.16
CA ALA A 165 -9.63 -1.01 -50.49
C ALA A 165 -10.42 -2.04 -51.30
N GLY A 166 -10.91 -3.11 -50.65
CA GLY A 166 -11.57 -4.24 -51.29
C GLY A 166 -13.06 -4.03 -51.57
N TYR A 167 -13.76 -3.21 -50.78
CA TYR A 167 -15.22 -3.05 -50.88
C TYR A 167 -15.68 -1.58 -50.94
N ASP A 168 -15.27 -0.73 -49.99
CA ASP A 168 -15.82 0.63 -49.90
C ASP A 168 -15.42 1.48 -51.10
N ALA A 169 -14.14 1.49 -51.49
CA ALA A 169 -13.65 2.27 -52.61
C ALA A 169 -14.27 1.83 -53.96
N PRO A 170 -14.37 0.53 -54.29
CA PRO A 170 -15.14 0.07 -55.45
C PRO A 170 -16.61 0.49 -55.44
N LEU A 171 -17.30 0.36 -54.30
CA LEU A 171 -18.70 0.76 -54.17
C LEU A 171 -18.89 2.27 -54.38
N LEU A 172 -18.03 3.09 -53.78
CA LEU A 172 -18.04 4.54 -53.96
C LEU A 172 -17.73 4.95 -55.40
N THR A 173 -16.82 4.24 -56.06
CA THR A 173 -16.53 4.45 -57.49
C THR A 173 -17.77 4.20 -58.34
N GLU A 174 -18.47 3.08 -58.12
CA GLU A 174 -19.70 2.76 -58.83
C GLU A 174 -20.79 3.82 -58.59
N LEU A 175 -20.99 4.22 -57.33
CA LEU A 175 -22.01 5.20 -56.96
C LEU A 175 -21.71 6.59 -57.52
N SER A 176 -20.43 7.01 -57.54
CA SER A 176 -20.02 8.30 -58.08
C SER A 176 -20.21 8.41 -59.59
N GLN A 177 -19.99 7.32 -60.34
CA GLN A 177 -20.19 7.28 -61.79
C GLN A 177 -21.66 7.54 -62.18
N ARG A 178 -22.62 7.11 -61.34
CA ARG A 178 -24.06 7.29 -61.61
C ARG A 178 -24.50 8.75 -61.70
N PHE A 179 -23.75 9.67 -61.12
CA PHE A 179 -24.06 11.10 -61.17
C PHE A 179 -22.97 11.94 -61.87
N SER A 180 -21.81 11.39 -62.20
CA SER A 180 -20.71 12.14 -62.85
C SER A 180 -21.01 12.63 -64.28
N GLY A 181 -22.05 12.11 -64.96
CA GLY A 181 -22.36 12.42 -66.36
C GLY A 181 -23.49 13.42 -66.64
N GLY A 182 -24.16 13.97 -65.62
CA GLY A 182 -25.31 14.86 -65.85
C GLY A 182 -25.91 15.57 -64.63
N SER A 183 -25.26 15.51 -63.46
CA SER A 183 -25.86 15.92 -62.17
C SER A 183 -25.58 17.37 -61.73
N GLY A 184 -25.00 18.20 -62.60
CA GLY A 184 -24.73 19.60 -62.27
C GLY A 184 -23.60 19.81 -61.24
N LEU A 185 -22.76 18.81 -60.98
CA LEU A 185 -21.53 18.97 -60.19
C LEU A 185 -20.53 19.86 -60.92
N SER A 186 -19.94 20.81 -60.21
CA SER A 186 -18.79 21.59 -60.68
C SER A 186 -17.53 20.74 -60.78
N GLU A 187 -16.56 21.18 -61.58
CA GLU A 187 -15.26 20.49 -61.73
C GLU A 187 -14.54 20.31 -60.39
N TYR A 188 -14.64 21.29 -59.49
CA TYR A 188 -14.05 21.23 -58.16
C TYR A 188 -14.70 20.14 -57.28
N GLU A 189 -16.03 20.04 -57.29
CA GLU A 189 -16.77 19.02 -56.52
C GLU A 189 -16.48 17.61 -57.04
N GLN A 190 -16.34 17.44 -58.36
CA GLN A 190 -15.94 16.16 -58.96
C GLN A 190 -14.51 15.78 -58.55
N LEU A 191 -13.59 16.76 -58.54
CA LEU A 191 -12.22 16.56 -58.11
C LEU A 191 -12.16 16.12 -56.63
N LEU A 192 -12.93 16.76 -55.74
CA LEU A 192 -12.99 16.38 -54.33
C LEU A 192 -13.41 14.92 -54.15
N ILE A 193 -14.51 14.49 -54.79
CA ILE A 193 -14.99 13.10 -54.69
C ILE A 193 -13.95 12.13 -55.25
N HIS A 194 -13.41 12.43 -56.43
CA HIS A 194 -12.42 11.57 -57.08
C HIS A 194 -11.16 11.41 -56.22
N SER A 195 -10.67 12.52 -55.66
CA SER A 195 -9.53 12.54 -54.72
C SER A 195 -9.80 11.68 -53.49
N CYS A 196 -10.97 11.83 -52.86
CA CYS A 196 -11.35 11.01 -51.70
C CYS A 196 -11.40 9.51 -52.04
N ILE A 197 -12.03 9.13 -53.14
CA ILE A 197 -12.14 7.72 -53.55
C ILE A 197 -10.78 7.13 -53.89
N GLN A 198 -9.91 7.88 -54.57
CA GLN A 198 -8.54 7.46 -54.86
C GLN A 198 -7.69 7.31 -53.59
N ALA A 199 -7.87 8.19 -52.60
CA ALA A 199 -7.19 8.08 -51.31
C ALA A 199 -7.65 6.84 -50.53
N LEU A 200 -8.94 6.50 -50.57
CA LEU A 200 -9.48 5.28 -49.96
C LEU A 200 -9.01 4.01 -50.69
N ALA A 201 -8.92 4.04 -52.02
CA ALA A 201 -8.48 2.89 -52.80
C ALA A 201 -7.00 2.54 -52.58
N ASN A 202 -6.15 3.56 -52.40
CA ASN A 202 -4.71 3.40 -52.23
C ASN A 202 -4.29 3.49 -50.75
N ILE A 203 -5.16 3.03 -49.84
CA ILE A 203 -4.90 3.16 -48.42
C ILE A 203 -3.75 2.25 -47.94
N SER A 204 -2.88 2.81 -47.11
CA SER A 204 -1.75 2.10 -46.48
C SER A 204 -1.68 2.44 -44.99
N ASP A 205 -0.91 1.66 -44.24
CA ASP A 205 -0.62 2.00 -42.84
C ASP A 205 0.06 3.37 -42.72
N GLY A 206 -0.43 4.19 -41.78
CA GLY A 206 0.14 5.50 -41.47
C GLY A 206 -0.36 6.69 -42.33
N ILE A 207 -1.38 6.51 -43.17
CA ILE A 207 -1.96 7.64 -43.92
C ILE A 207 -2.72 8.58 -42.99
N ASP A 208 -2.47 9.88 -43.15
CA ASP A 208 -3.23 10.93 -42.48
C ASP A 208 -4.65 11.02 -43.06
N SER A 209 -5.63 10.49 -42.32
CA SER A 209 -7.03 10.46 -42.71
C SER A 209 -7.72 11.82 -42.65
N ARG A 210 -7.12 12.85 -42.01
CA ARG A 210 -7.75 14.16 -41.77
C ARG A 210 -8.10 14.88 -43.07
N GLY A 211 -7.26 14.75 -44.10
CA GLY A 211 -7.49 15.34 -45.41
C GLY A 211 -8.79 14.84 -46.04
N VAL A 212 -8.98 13.52 -46.07
CA VAL A 212 -10.16 12.87 -46.67
C VAL A 212 -11.44 13.22 -45.90
N HIS A 213 -11.38 13.25 -44.57
CA HIS A 213 -12.50 13.68 -43.72
C HIS A 213 -12.90 15.13 -43.99
N LEU A 214 -11.93 16.03 -44.10
CA LEU A 214 -12.19 17.44 -44.34
C LEU A 214 -12.70 17.71 -45.75
N ASP A 215 -12.22 16.98 -46.76
CA ASP A 215 -12.69 17.08 -48.14
C ASP A 215 -14.13 16.58 -48.29
N TRP A 216 -14.49 15.50 -47.60
CA TRP A 216 -15.88 15.08 -47.51
C TRP A 216 -16.75 16.13 -46.82
N PHE A 217 -16.28 16.74 -45.74
CA PHE A 217 -17.03 17.79 -45.06
C PHE A 217 -17.21 19.03 -45.95
N ARG A 218 -16.17 19.45 -46.69
CA ARG A 218 -16.25 20.51 -47.70
C ARG A 218 -17.29 20.17 -48.76
N PHE A 219 -17.29 18.94 -49.27
CA PHE A 219 -18.27 18.50 -50.25
C PHE A 219 -19.71 18.56 -49.71
N GLN A 220 -19.95 18.08 -48.47
CA GLN A 220 -21.25 18.22 -47.82
C GLN A 220 -21.71 19.68 -47.72
N ALA A 221 -20.79 20.58 -47.35
CA ALA A 221 -21.09 22.00 -47.22
C ALA A 221 -21.49 22.62 -48.57
N LEU A 222 -20.78 22.30 -49.65
CA LEU A 222 -21.06 22.83 -51.00
C LEU A 222 -22.40 22.32 -51.57
N THR A 223 -22.73 21.06 -51.29
CA THR A 223 -23.88 20.36 -51.89
C THR A 223 -25.15 20.38 -51.05
N SER A 224 -25.08 20.90 -49.82
CA SER A 224 -26.23 21.08 -48.92
C SER A 224 -26.78 22.50 -48.91
N ILE A 225 -26.13 23.44 -49.59
CA ILE A 225 -26.62 24.82 -49.75
C ILE A 225 -27.86 24.81 -50.66
N GLY A 226 -28.91 25.54 -50.28
CA GLY A 226 -30.20 25.53 -51.01
C GLY A 226 -30.12 25.95 -52.48
N ARG A 227 -29.08 26.67 -52.89
CA ARG A 227 -28.81 27.09 -54.28
C ARG A 227 -27.88 26.13 -55.05
N SER A 228 -27.41 25.05 -54.44
CA SER A 228 -26.53 24.11 -55.11
C SER A 228 -27.26 23.40 -56.26
N THR A 229 -26.55 23.26 -57.38
CA THR A 229 -27.01 22.53 -58.57
C THR A 229 -27.07 21.02 -58.31
N PHE A 230 -26.22 20.52 -57.41
CA PHE A 230 -26.22 19.14 -56.95
C PHE A 230 -26.75 19.06 -55.51
N LYS A 231 -27.81 18.28 -55.29
CA LYS A 231 -28.41 18.09 -53.96
C LYS A 231 -28.04 16.74 -53.38
N LEU A 232 -27.19 16.74 -52.34
CA LEU A 232 -26.74 15.52 -51.68
C LEU A 232 -27.90 14.67 -51.12
N GLN A 233 -29.01 15.30 -50.72
CA GLN A 233 -30.20 14.62 -50.22
C GLN A 233 -30.81 13.63 -51.22
N VAL A 234 -30.71 13.92 -52.53
CA VAL A 234 -31.22 13.03 -53.60
C VAL A 234 -30.31 11.81 -53.76
N HIS A 235 -29.05 11.93 -53.38
CA HIS A 235 -28.02 10.90 -53.45
C HIS A 235 -27.66 10.36 -52.05
N ALA A 236 -28.66 10.16 -51.20
CA ALA A 236 -28.48 9.71 -49.82
C ALA A 236 -27.67 8.41 -49.70
N ASN A 237 -27.82 7.47 -50.64
CA ASN A 237 -27.06 6.21 -50.63
C ASN A 237 -25.54 6.44 -50.76
N PHE A 238 -25.12 7.41 -51.57
CA PHE A 238 -23.70 7.77 -51.68
C PHE A 238 -23.21 8.42 -50.39
N ALA A 239 -24.01 9.30 -49.77
CA ALA A 239 -23.66 9.92 -48.50
C ALA A 239 -23.51 8.90 -47.37
N VAL A 240 -24.41 7.91 -47.29
CA VAL A 240 -24.33 6.82 -46.32
C VAL A 240 -23.06 5.99 -46.55
N ALA A 241 -22.81 5.56 -47.80
CA ALA A 241 -21.61 4.79 -48.14
C ALA A 241 -20.31 5.54 -47.80
N MET A 242 -20.25 6.85 -48.07
CA MET A 242 -19.08 7.67 -47.76
C MET A 242 -18.90 7.83 -46.25
N ASN A 243 -19.97 8.05 -45.49
CA ASN A 243 -19.90 8.10 -44.03
C ASN A 243 -19.43 6.77 -43.43
N THR A 244 -19.87 5.63 -43.99
CA THR A 244 -19.39 4.30 -43.58
C THR A 244 -17.91 4.10 -43.89
N ALA A 245 -17.45 4.47 -45.08
CA ALA A 245 -16.04 4.36 -45.47
C ALA A 245 -15.14 5.25 -44.58
N LEU A 246 -15.58 6.46 -44.25
CA LEU A 246 -14.86 7.34 -43.32
C LEU A 246 -14.88 6.82 -41.89
N PHE A 247 -15.97 6.18 -41.46
CA PHE A 247 -15.99 5.49 -40.17
C PHE A 247 -14.94 4.37 -40.14
N HIS A 248 -14.85 3.53 -41.18
CA HIS A 248 -13.81 2.51 -41.30
C HIS A 248 -12.40 3.11 -41.31
N LEU A 249 -12.23 4.27 -41.95
CA LEU A 249 -10.96 4.98 -42.00
C LEU A 249 -10.48 5.44 -40.61
N LYS A 250 -11.41 5.73 -39.69
CA LYS A 250 -11.06 6.07 -38.30
C LYS A 250 -10.46 4.88 -37.52
N HIS A 251 -10.60 3.64 -37.97
CA HIS A 251 -10.01 2.47 -37.29
C HIS A 251 -8.54 2.25 -37.61
N ILE A 252 -7.93 3.10 -38.45
CA ILE A 252 -6.55 2.96 -38.92
C ILE A 252 -5.67 4.05 -38.28
N GLY A 253 -4.53 3.65 -37.73
CA GLY A 253 -3.55 4.55 -37.14
C GLY A 253 -4.12 5.44 -36.02
N ASN A 254 -3.76 6.73 -36.03
CA ASN A 254 -4.13 7.70 -34.98
C ASN A 254 -5.64 7.95 -34.84
N GLY A 255 -6.47 7.55 -35.82
CA GLY A 255 -7.92 7.67 -35.73
C GLY A 255 -8.51 6.79 -34.62
N LEU A 256 -7.85 5.67 -34.29
CA LEU A 256 -8.31 4.74 -33.27
C LEU A 256 -8.24 5.37 -31.88
N ASP A 257 -7.15 6.10 -31.59
CA ASP A 257 -6.96 6.84 -30.34
C ASP A 257 -8.00 7.96 -30.17
N GLU A 258 -8.34 8.63 -31.27
CA GLU A 258 -9.40 9.65 -31.29
C GLU A 258 -10.77 9.03 -31.01
N LEU A 259 -11.10 7.89 -31.63
CA LEU A 259 -12.35 7.17 -31.36
C LEU A 259 -12.45 6.68 -29.92
N LEU A 260 -11.36 6.17 -29.36
CA LEU A 260 -11.30 5.77 -27.95
C LEU A 260 -11.57 6.98 -27.05
N ARG A 261 -10.91 8.11 -27.31
CA ARG A 261 -11.17 9.35 -26.56
C ARG A 261 -12.63 9.82 -26.71
N GLU A 262 -13.16 9.80 -27.93
CA GLU A 262 -14.53 10.23 -28.21
C GLU A 262 -15.58 9.38 -27.48
N THR A 263 -15.37 8.06 -27.38
CA THR A 263 -16.37 7.11 -26.89
C THR A 263 -16.22 6.72 -25.42
N SER A 264 -15.00 6.73 -24.87
CA SER A 264 -14.72 6.20 -23.52
C SER A 264 -14.03 7.19 -22.57
N ASP A 265 -13.89 8.47 -22.94
CA ASP A 265 -13.23 9.43 -22.05
C ASP A 265 -13.98 9.61 -20.72
N LEU A 266 -13.21 9.46 -19.64
CA LEU A 266 -13.62 9.57 -18.25
C LEU A 266 -12.88 10.69 -17.50
N SER A 267 -12.20 11.57 -18.23
CA SER A 267 -11.52 12.76 -17.69
C SER A 267 -12.42 13.65 -16.83
N ILE A 268 -13.75 13.57 -17.04
CA ILE A 268 -14.76 14.28 -16.26
C ILE A 268 -14.60 14.07 -14.74
N TYR A 269 -14.06 12.93 -14.30
CA TYR A 269 -13.80 12.67 -12.88
C TYR A 269 -12.82 13.68 -12.25
N CYS A 270 -11.92 14.28 -13.03
CA CYS A 270 -11.01 15.35 -12.58
C CYS A 270 -11.76 16.55 -11.96
N PHE A 271 -12.99 16.80 -12.42
CA PHE A 271 -13.85 17.90 -11.95
C PHE A 271 -14.83 17.45 -10.85
N TYR A 272 -14.87 16.15 -10.55
CA TYR A 272 -15.68 15.58 -9.46
C TYR A 272 -14.82 14.82 -8.43
N PRO A 273 -13.76 15.43 -7.84
CA PRO A 273 -12.80 14.73 -6.98
C PRO A 273 -13.47 14.11 -5.75
N ARG A 274 -14.41 14.82 -5.12
CA ARG A 274 -15.18 14.31 -3.98
C ARG A 274 -15.96 13.04 -4.29
N ILE A 275 -16.55 12.97 -5.49
CA ILE A 275 -17.34 11.80 -5.92
C ILE A 275 -16.40 10.67 -6.35
N PHE A 276 -15.28 10.99 -6.98
CA PHE A 276 -14.23 10.04 -7.32
C PHE A 276 -13.72 9.30 -6.07
N ASP A 277 -13.30 10.04 -5.04
CA ASP A 277 -12.86 9.49 -3.76
C ASP A 277 -13.94 8.65 -3.07
N LEU A 278 -15.19 9.11 -3.14
CA LEU A 278 -16.31 8.39 -2.55
C LEU A 278 -16.57 7.07 -3.27
N HIS A 279 -16.54 7.06 -4.60
CA HIS A 279 -16.69 5.82 -5.38
C HIS A 279 -15.55 4.85 -5.14
N LEU A 280 -14.32 5.34 -5.01
CA LEU A 280 -13.18 4.52 -4.62
C LEU A 280 -13.37 3.92 -3.24
N ARG A 281 -13.71 4.72 -2.22
CA ARG A 281 -13.93 4.22 -0.86
C ARG A 281 -15.02 3.16 -0.83
N ASN A 282 -16.16 3.42 -1.49
CA ASN A 282 -17.24 2.45 -1.62
C ASN A 282 -16.81 1.16 -2.34
N CYS A 283 -15.87 1.26 -3.29
CA CYS A 283 -15.29 0.12 -3.99
C CYS A 283 -14.42 -0.73 -3.05
N LEU A 284 -13.62 -0.09 -2.20
CA LEU A 284 -12.75 -0.74 -1.23
C LEU A 284 -13.56 -1.35 -0.09
N ASP A 285 -14.56 -0.63 0.45
CA ASP A 285 -15.39 -1.10 1.55
C ASP A 285 -16.25 -2.34 1.20
N PHE A 286 -16.41 -2.66 -0.08
CA PHE A 286 -17.21 -3.80 -0.54
C PHE A 286 -16.35 -4.85 -1.25
N PRO A 287 -16.06 -6.00 -0.61
CA PRO A 287 -15.07 -6.97 -1.11
C PRO A 287 -15.28 -7.49 -2.54
N LEU A 288 -16.53 -7.67 -2.99
CA LEU A 288 -16.82 -8.15 -4.34
C LEU A 288 -16.54 -7.10 -5.43
N GLN A 289 -16.36 -5.84 -5.05
CA GLN A 289 -16.00 -4.74 -5.95
C GLN A 289 -14.55 -4.31 -5.80
N SER A 290 -13.88 -4.64 -4.68
CA SER A 290 -12.49 -4.23 -4.45
C SER A 290 -11.51 -4.74 -5.51
N ARG A 291 -11.81 -5.87 -6.16
CA ARG A 291 -11.08 -6.35 -7.36
C ARG A 291 -11.03 -5.37 -8.53
N PHE A 292 -12.00 -4.46 -8.61
CA PHE A 292 -12.10 -3.45 -9.66
C PHE A 292 -11.45 -2.13 -9.27
N SER A 293 -10.85 -2.03 -8.08
CA SER A 293 -10.25 -0.80 -7.54
C SER A 293 -9.15 -0.22 -8.43
N ILE A 294 -8.39 -1.06 -9.13
CA ILE A 294 -7.32 -0.62 -10.03
C ILE A 294 -7.82 0.28 -11.17
N THR A 295 -9.09 0.16 -11.55
CA THR A 295 -9.72 0.99 -12.58
C THR A 295 -9.63 2.48 -12.26
N PHE A 296 -9.72 2.85 -10.99
CA PHE A 296 -9.63 4.26 -10.59
C PHE A 296 -8.26 4.83 -10.94
N ALA A 297 -7.19 4.02 -10.89
CA ALA A 297 -5.86 4.46 -11.28
C ALA A 297 -5.75 4.64 -12.80
N HIS A 298 -6.39 3.77 -13.57
CA HIS A 298 -6.47 3.91 -15.03
C HIS A 298 -7.25 5.15 -15.45
N ILE A 299 -8.33 5.50 -14.75
CA ILE A 299 -9.11 6.71 -15.02
C ILE A 299 -8.25 7.98 -14.88
N CYS A 300 -7.29 8.01 -13.96
CA CYS A 300 -6.36 9.14 -13.83
C CYS A 300 -5.53 9.37 -15.11
N ALA A 301 -5.25 8.34 -15.91
CA ALA A 301 -4.57 8.51 -17.20
C ALA A 301 -5.40 9.33 -18.20
N HIS A 302 -6.73 9.39 -18.04
CA HIS A 302 -7.61 10.18 -18.91
C HIS A 302 -7.58 11.68 -18.57
N PHE A 303 -7.01 12.11 -17.44
CA PHE A 303 -7.17 13.49 -16.94
C PHE A 303 -6.45 14.55 -17.79
N ASN A 304 -5.61 14.13 -18.74
CA ASN A 304 -5.01 15.03 -19.74
C ASN A 304 -5.91 15.27 -20.96
N SER A 305 -6.92 14.43 -21.19
CA SER A 305 -7.87 14.57 -22.31
C SER A 305 -8.69 15.88 -22.34
N PRO A 306 -9.09 16.51 -21.20
CA PRO A 306 -9.95 17.70 -21.21
C PRO A 306 -9.15 19.01 -21.35
N LEU A 307 -7.82 18.92 -21.47
CA LEU A 307 -6.92 20.06 -21.64
C LEU A 307 -7.04 20.60 -23.06
N HIS A 308 -7.06 21.92 -23.20
CA HIS A 308 -7.16 22.59 -24.49
C HIS A 308 -5.95 23.49 -24.73
N GLU A 309 -5.40 23.50 -25.95
CA GLU A 309 -4.24 24.34 -26.32
C GLU A 309 -4.46 25.84 -26.08
N LEU A 310 -5.73 26.29 -26.05
CA LEU A 310 -6.12 27.68 -25.80
C LEU A 310 -6.17 28.05 -24.31
N CYS A 311 -6.04 27.09 -23.39
CA CYS A 311 -5.95 27.34 -21.96
C CYS A 311 -4.77 26.54 -21.39
N PRO A 312 -3.52 26.95 -21.66
CA PRO A 312 -2.35 26.25 -21.12
C PRO A 312 -2.23 26.42 -19.60
N GLU A 313 -2.86 27.42 -18.99
CA GLU A 313 -2.75 27.73 -17.57
C GLU A 313 -3.32 26.62 -16.68
N GLU A 314 -4.30 25.86 -17.18
CA GLU A 314 -4.87 24.73 -16.44
C GLU A 314 -4.00 23.47 -16.48
N ASN A 315 -3.07 23.35 -17.44
CA ASN A 315 -2.24 22.16 -17.62
C ASN A 315 -1.41 21.86 -16.38
N ASP A 316 -0.66 22.84 -15.88
CA ASP A 316 0.23 22.65 -14.72
C ASP A 316 -0.59 22.30 -13.47
N THR A 317 -1.72 22.97 -13.28
CA THR A 317 -2.61 22.73 -12.12
C THR A 317 -3.27 21.36 -12.14
N ILE A 318 -3.65 20.86 -13.32
CA ILE A 318 -4.28 19.54 -13.46
C ILE A 318 -3.21 18.45 -13.35
N ILE A 319 -2.02 18.63 -13.93
CA ILE A 319 -0.93 17.64 -13.83
C ILE A 319 -0.45 17.48 -12.38
N GLU A 320 -0.24 18.59 -11.65
CA GLU A 320 0.14 18.53 -10.22
C GLU A 320 -0.94 17.82 -9.39
N LYS A 321 -2.21 18.15 -9.63
CA LYS A 321 -3.34 17.54 -8.93
C LYS A 321 -3.51 16.06 -9.27
N VAL A 322 -3.34 15.67 -10.54
CA VAL A 322 -3.36 14.28 -11.02
C VAL A 322 -2.27 13.46 -10.35
N CYS A 323 -1.05 14.00 -10.21
CA CYS A 323 0.04 13.31 -9.54
C CYS A 323 -0.23 13.17 -8.03
N ALA A 324 -0.76 14.20 -7.39
CA ALA A 324 -1.13 14.17 -5.98
C ALA A 324 -2.30 13.20 -5.69
N ASP A 325 -3.33 13.19 -6.55
CA ASP A 325 -4.51 12.33 -6.44
C ASP A 325 -4.14 10.88 -6.80
N GLY A 326 -3.28 10.65 -7.81
CA GLY A 326 -2.73 9.34 -8.14
C GLY A 326 -1.90 8.77 -7.00
N GLN A 327 -1.10 9.60 -6.32
CA GLN A 327 -0.38 9.22 -5.12
C GLN A 327 -1.34 8.91 -3.96
N GLN A 328 -2.34 9.76 -3.68
CA GLN A 328 -3.35 9.51 -2.63
C GLN A 328 -4.20 8.27 -2.90
N LEU A 329 -4.54 7.99 -4.15
CA LEU A 329 -5.29 6.82 -4.58
C LEU A 329 -4.52 5.55 -4.22
N VAL A 330 -3.22 5.52 -4.53
CA VAL A 330 -2.37 4.40 -4.14
C VAL A 330 -2.28 4.28 -2.61
N LEU A 331 -2.12 5.40 -1.90
CA LEU A 331 -2.08 5.43 -0.43
C LEU A 331 -3.42 5.00 0.22
N SER A 332 -4.56 5.17 -0.46
CA SER A 332 -5.89 4.80 0.05
C SER A 332 -6.31 3.37 -0.31
N THR A 333 -5.72 2.78 -1.35
CA THR A 333 -5.77 1.33 -1.62
C THR A 333 -4.83 0.50 -0.74
N GLU A 334 -4.13 1.13 0.21
CA GLU A 334 -3.17 0.47 1.09
C GLU A 334 -3.80 -0.62 1.98
N PRO A 335 -3.07 -1.72 2.26
CA PRO A 335 -3.44 -2.69 3.29
C PRO A 335 -3.69 -2.08 4.68
N ARG A 336 -3.21 -0.86 4.96
CA ARG A 336 -3.48 -0.11 6.20
C ARG A 336 -4.97 0.21 6.41
N ALA A 337 -5.70 0.54 5.35
CA ALA A 337 -7.15 0.77 5.44
C ALA A 337 -7.88 -0.52 5.85
N CYS A 338 -7.39 -1.66 5.36
CA CYS A 338 -7.84 -3.00 5.76
C CYS A 338 -7.45 -3.29 7.23
N ALA A 339 -6.24 -2.91 7.65
CA ALA A 339 -5.74 -3.09 9.02
C ALA A 339 -6.53 -2.32 10.09
N ASN A 340 -7.03 -1.13 9.78
CA ASN A 340 -7.86 -0.35 10.71
C ASN A 340 -9.27 -0.95 10.89
N MET A 341 -9.81 -1.64 9.87
CA MET A 341 -11.02 -2.46 10.02
C MET A 341 -10.75 -3.69 10.90
N PHE A 342 -9.56 -4.29 10.81
CA PHE A 342 -9.16 -5.42 11.66
C PHE A 342 -8.97 -5.05 13.14
N ALA A 343 -8.60 -3.80 13.44
CA ALA A 343 -8.38 -3.35 14.81
C ALA A 343 -9.67 -3.19 15.65
N LEU A 344 -10.84 -3.07 15.01
CA LEU A 344 -12.12 -2.81 15.68
C LEU A 344 -12.88 -4.08 16.10
N GLU A 345 -12.50 -5.28 15.63
CA GLU A 345 -13.24 -6.53 15.91
C GLU A 345 -12.62 -7.42 17.00
N PHE A 346 -11.45 -7.08 17.55
CA PHE A 346 -10.77 -7.88 18.59
C PHE A 346 -11.34 -7.72 20.02
N GLN A 347 -12.63 -7.40 20.16
CA GLN A 347 -13.36 -7.38 21.43
C GLN A 347 -14.48 -8.44 21.46
N GLY A 348 -14.13 -9.70 21.16
CA GLY A 348 -15.02 -10.85 21.35
C GLY A 348 -14.49 -11.80 22.42
N LYS A 349 -15.16 -11.87 23.58
CA LYS A 349 -14.90 -12.88 24.61
C LYS A 349 -15.19 -14.27 24.02
N ASN A 350 -14.20 -15.15 23.94
CA ASN A 350 -14.40 -16.54 23.53
C ASN A 350 -14.03 -17.52 24.65
N GLU A 351 -14.96 -18.46 24.88
CA GLU A 351 -14.76 -19.66 25.67
C GLU A 351 -13.59 -20.49 25.14
N MET A 352 -12.89 -21.17 26.04
CA MET A 352 -11.67 -21.92 25.75
C MET A 352 -11.99 -23.17 24.93
N LYS A 353 -11.88 -23.06 23.60
CA LYS A 353 -11.97 -24.19 22.66
C LYS A 353 -10.58 -24.71 22.33
N MET A 354 -10.46 -26.00 22.02
CA MET A 354 -9.17 -26.59 21.63
C MET A 354 -8.74 -26.06 20.25
N PRO A 355 -7.44 -25.76 20.04
CA PRO A 355 -6.91 -25.37 18.73
C PRO A 355 -7.30 -26.38 17.63
N GLY A 356 -7.66 -25.88 16.45
CA GLY A 356 -8.16 -26.69 15.32
C GLY A 356 -9.67 -26.78 15.24
N PHE A 357 -10.42 -26.43 16.30
CA PHE A 357 -11.88 -26.37 16.26
C PHE A 357 -12.38 -25.27 15.30
N GLU A 358 -11.67 -24.15 15.23
CA GLU A 358 -11.96 -23.03 14.32
C GLU A 358 -11.85 -23.41 12.83
N SER A 359 -11.12 -24.49 12.51
CA SER A 359 -10.92 -24.95 11.12
C SER A 359 -11.97 -25.96 10.64
N ILE A 360 -12.81 -26.49 11.54
CA ILE A 360 -13.85 -27.47 11.20
C ILE A 360 -15.08 -26.75 10.64
N ARG A 361 -15.21 -26.70 9.31
CA ARG A 361 -16.40 -26.13 8.66
C ARG A 361 -17.59 -27.06 8.79
N GLN A 362 -18.68 -26.55 9.35
CA GLN A 362 -19.98 -27.22 9.32
C GLN A 362 -20.84 -26.62 8.20
N SER A 363 -21.55 -27.47 7.46
CA SER A 363 -22.45 -27.02 6.38
C SER A 363 -23.52 -26.07 6.91
N GLY A 364 -23.69 -24.92 6.27
CA GLY A 364 -24.70 -23.91 6.62
C GLY A 364 -24.26 -22.88 7.67
N GLN A 365 -22.99 -22.91 8.14
CA GLN A 365 -22.46 -21.83 8.96
C GLN A 365 -22.20 -20.55 8.15
N PRO A 366 -22.39 -19.37 8.75
CA PRO A 366 -22.01 -18.11 8.13
C PRO A 366 -20.51 -18.08 7.83
N ILE A 367 -20.12 -17.35 6.78
CA ILE A 367 -18.72 -17.13 6.40
C ILE A 367 -17.98 -16.59 7.63
N SER A 368 -16.85 -17.23 7.97
CA SER A 368 -16.03 -16.80 9.10
C SER A 368 -15.34 -15.47 8.79
N SER A 369 -14.99 -14.68 9.81
CA SER A 369 -14.25 -13.43 9.60
C SER A 369 -12.93 -13.68 8.84
N ILE A 370 -12.23 -14.79 9.10
CA ILE A 370 -11.01 -15.14 8.39
C ILE A 370 -11.24 -15.45 6.90
N ASP A 371 -12.36 -16.09 6.56
CA ASP A 371 -12.73 -16.34 5.16
C ASP A 371 -13.05 -15.05 4.41
N SER A 372 -13.81 -14.16 5.06
CA SER A 372 -14.13 -12.85 4.50
C SER A 372 -12.86 -12.03 4.25
N ASN A 373 -11.92 -12.07 5.20
CA ASN A 373 -10.66 -11.34 5.10
C ASN A 373 -9.73 -11.92 4.02
N ASN A 374 -9.63 -13.24 3.92
CA ASN A 374 -8.85 -13.89 2.86
C ASN A 374 -9.44 -13.65 1.47
N LEU A 375 -10.76 -13.67 1.33
CA LEU A 375 -11.42 -13.29 0.07
C LEU A 375 -11.09 -11.85 -0.28
N TYR A 376 -11.26 -10.92 0.66
CA TYR A 376 -11.01 -9.50 0.42
C TYR A 376 -9.55 -9.22 0.03
N LEU A 377 -8.60 -9.85 0.72
CA LEU A 377 -7.18 -9.77 0.43
C LEU A 377 -6.86 -10.31 -0.96
N GLY A 378 -7.42 -11.47 -1.33
CA GLY A 378 -7.23 -12.05 -2.65
C GLY A 378 -7.76 -11.17 -3.78
N GLU A 379 -8.98 -10.63 -3.62
CA GLU A 379 -9.59 -9.74 -4.61
C GLU A 379 -8.77 -8.44 -4.79
N LEU A 380 -8.24 -7.85 -3.71
CA LEU A 380 -7.38 -6.67 -3.78
C LEU A 380 -6.01 -6.97 -4.41
N CYS A 381 -5.36 -8.06 -3.99
CA CYS A 381 -4.08 -8.47 -4.56
C CYS A 381 -4.21 -8.73 -6.07
N GLN A 382 -5.31 -9.34 -6.50
CA GLN A 382 -5.60 -9.56 -7.91
C GLN A 382 -5.79 -8.24 -8.68
N ALA A 383 -6.45 -7.24 -8.08
CA ALA A 383 -6.59 -5.92 -8.69
C ALA A 383 -5.22 -5.28 -8.99
N LEU A 384 -4.32 -5.30 -7.99
CA LEU A 384 -2.96 -4.75 -8.11
C LEU A 384 -2.09 -5.59 -9.04
N ALA A 385 -2.32 -6.90 -9.12
CA ALA A 385 -1.58 -7.82 -9.98
C ALA A 385 -1.83 -7.57 -11.47
N THR A 386 -3.07 -7.21 -11.80
CA THR A 386 -3.55 -7.11 -13.19
C THR A 386 -2.77 -6.05 -13.98
N THR A 387 -2.39 -4.95 -13.33
CA THR A 387 -1.64 -3.86 -13.97
C THR A 387 -0.16 -3.95 -13.66
N LYS A 388 0.70 -3.97 -14.69
CA LYS A 388 2.16 -3.98 -14.53
C LYS A 388 2.71 -2.57 -14.33
N GLU A 389 2.36 -1.67 -15.23
CA GLU A 389 2.79 -0.29 -15.26
C GLU A 389 1.61 0.59 -15.70
N LEU A 390 1.61 1.83 -15.22
CA LEU A 390 0.54 2.78 -15.50
C LEU A 390 1.19 4.13 -15.81
N ASN A 391 0.97 4.63 -17.04
CA ASN A 391 1.51 5.91 -17.48
C ASN A 391 0.46 7.01 -17.26
N ILE A 392 0.74 7.91 -16.32
CA ILE A 392 -0.11 9.07 -16.02
C ILE A 392 0.72 10.33 -16.26
N SER A 393 0.32 11.15 -17.24
CA SER A 393 0.95 12.45 -17.50
C SER A 393 2.49 12.39 -17.68
N GLY A 394 3.00 11.30 -18.26
CA GLY A 394 4.44 11.09 -18.46
C GLY A 394 5.17 10.46 -17.28
N HIS A 395 4.48 10.17 -16.18
CA HIS A 395 4.99 9.44 -15.03
C HIS A 395 4.58 7.98 -15.07
N ILE A 396 5.52 7.08 -14.79
CA ILE A 396 5.29 5.63 -14.74
C ILE A 396 5.07 5.21 -13.29
N PHE A 397 3.89 4.69 -13.01
CA PHE A 397 3.51 4.12 -11.73
C PHE A 397 3.53 2.59 -11.80
N VAL A 398 4.11 1.94 -10.80
CA VAL A 398 4.16 0.48 -10.67
C VAL A 398 3.43 0.09 -9.39
N PRO A 399 2.12 -0.27 -9.45
CA PRO A 399 1.28 -0.53 -8.26
C PRO A 399 1.89 -1.55 -7.29
N ARG A 400 2.63 -2.51 -7.83
CA ARG A 400 3.26 -3.63 -7.12
C ARG A 400 4.31 -3.15 -6.10
N GLU A 401 5.11 -2.15 -6.46
CA GLU A 401 6.16 -1.59 -5.59
C GLU A 401 5.57 -0.80 -4.41
N PHE A 402 4.40 -0.17 -4.60
CA PHE A 402 3.72 0.52 -3.51
C PHE A 402 3.23 -0.45 -2.43
N LEU A 403 2.69 -1.59 -2.83
CA LEU A 403 2.32 -2.63 -1.89
C LEU A 403 3.56 -3.17 -1.16
N PHE A 404 4.66 -3.41 -1.87
CA PHE A 404 5.92 -3.84 -1.27
C PHE A 404 6.41 -2.89 -0.16
N HIS A 405 6.50 -1.59 -0.46
CA HIS A 405 6.92 -0.57 0.50
C HIS A 405 6.00 -0.51 1.73
N GLN A 406 4.70 -0.77 1.55
CA GLN A 406 3.73 -0.74 2.63
C GLN A 406 3.77 -1.99 3.50
N LEU A 407 4.03 -3.16 2.91
CA LEU A 407 4.28 -4.38 3.65
C LEU A 407 5.56 -4.26 4.50
N GLU A 408 6.62 -3.64 3.96
CA GLU A 408 7.86 -3.34 4.69
C GLU A 408 7.56 -2.48 5.92
N LYS A 409 6.87 -1.35 5.73
CA LYS A 409 6.52 -0.44 6.82
C LYS A 409 5.54 -1.08 7.82
N TYR A 410 4.61 -1.91 7.35
CA TYR A 410 3.70 -2.67 8.21
C TYR A 410 4.47 -3.64 9.11
N LEU A 411 5.38 -4.44 8.55
CA LEU A 411 6.16 -5.40 9.32
C LEU A 411 7.00 -4.71 10.40
N ASN A 412 7.72 -3.64 10.05
CA ASN A 412 8.50 -2.85 11.01
C ASN A 412 7.61 -2.26 12.13
N THR A 413 6.48 -1.65 11.78
CA THR A 413 5.56 -1.06 12.78
C THR A 413 4.91 -2.13 13.67
N SER A 414 4.57 -3.29 13.10
CA SER A 414 3.95 -4.41 13.79
C SER A 414 4.89 -5.03 14.82
N LEU A 415 6.16 -5.21 14.46
CA LEU A 415 7.20 -5.71 15.35
C LEU A 415 7.43 -4.76 16.54
N LEU A 416 7.58 -3.46 16.28
CA LEU A 416 7.78 -2.46 17.34
C LEU A 416 6.56 -2.34 18.27
N ARG A 417 5.34 -2.35 17.72
CA ARG A 417 4.09 -2.32 18.50
C ARG A 417 3.92 -3.56 19.37
N TYR A 418 4.40 -4.72 18.92
CA TYR A 418 4.25 -5.95 19.70
C TYR A 418 5.18 -5.99 20.92
N ILE A 419 6.41 -5.46 20.80
CA ILE A 419 7.39 -5.42 21.89
C ILE A 419 6.94 -4.52 23.04
N HIS A 420 6.39 -3.35 22.70
CA HIS A 420 5.88 -2.38 23.66
C HIS A 420 4.35 -2.46 23.70
N PRO A 421 3.75 -3.19 24.64
CA PRO A 421 2.30 -3.22 24.76
C PRO A 421 1.78 -1.84 25.17
N ASN A 422 1.21 -1.10 24.21
CA ASN A 422 0.58 0.21 24.42
C ASN A 422 -0.33 0.22 25.68
N ASN A 423 0.07 0.92 26.73
CA ASN A 423 -0.84 1.43 27.75
C ASN A 423 -0.98 2.94 27.58
N GLU A 424 -1.98 3.37 26.81
CA GLU A 424 -2.36 4.80 26.66
C GLU A 424 -2.82 5.46 27.98
N GLN A 425 -2.70 4.83 29.15
CA GLN A 425 -3.24 5.32 30.42
C GLN A 425 -2.23 5.58 31.56
N GLN A 426 -0.92 5.36 31.40
CA GLN A 426 0.04 5.67 32.49
C GLN A 426 1.30 6.37 31.98
N GLN A 427 1.21 7.70 31.90
CA GLN A 427 2.19 8.61 31.33
C GLN A 427 3.49 8.79 32.15
N GLN A 428 3.77 7.96 33.16
CA GLN A 428 4.96 8.12 34.00
C GLN A 428 5.45 6.78 34.59
N GLN A 429 6.29 6.04 33.87
CA GLN A 429 7.24 5.10 34.46
C GLN A 429 8.36 4.69 33.48
N PRO A 430 9.61 4.49 33.94
CA PRO A 430 10.79 4.33 33.07
C PRO A 430 11.02 2.86 32.66
N LEU A 431 11.31 2.64 31.38
CA LEU A 431 11.67 1.36 30.73
C LEU A 431 10.71 0.20 31.00
N GLU A 432 9.62 0.14 30.22
CA GLU A 432 8.75 -1.01 30.13
C GLU A 432 9.54 -2.26 29.67
N CYS A 433 9.32 -3.38 30.37
CA CYS A 433 9.93 -4.67 30.07
C CYS A 433 9.50 -5.13 28.66
N PRO A 434 10.43 -5.36 27.72
CA PRO A 434 10.09 -5.84 26.38
C PRO A 434 9.50 -7.25 26.47
N ARG A 435 8.74 -7.63 25.45
CA ARG A 435 8.27 -9.00 25.29
C ARG A 435 9.43 -10.00 25.29
N ARG A 436 9.15 -11.20 25.78
CA ARG A 436 10.14 -12.28 25.83
C ARG A 436 10.62 -12.62 24.41
N PRO A 437 11.93 -12.86 24.20
CA PRO A 437 12.44 -13.25 22.89
C PRO A 437 11.70 -14.43 22.25
N SER A 438 11.33 -15.45 23.01
CA SER A 438 10.55 -16.60 22.51
C SER A 438 9.15 -16.22 22.02
N GLU A 439 8.45 -15.35 22.74
CA GLU A 439 7.14 -14.79 22.34
C GLU A 439 7.28 -13.94 21.08
N MET A 440 8.35 -13.13 21.01
CA MET A 440 8.64 -12.28 19.86
C MET A 440 8.97 -13.10 18.61
N LEU A 441 9.72 -14.19 18.75
CA LEU A 441 10.04 -15.11 17.65
C LEU A 441 8.78 -15.86 17.17
N ALA A 442 7.91 -16.28 18.09
CA ALA A 442 6.63 -16.89 17.74
C ALA A 442 5.72 -15.89 16.99
N PHE A 443 5.70 -14.63 17.42
CA PHE A 443 4.99 -13.58 16.71
C PHE A 443 5.58 -13.30 15.33
N LEU A 444 6.91 -13.16 15.23
CA LEU A 444 7.62 -12.94 13.98
C LEU A 444 7.35 -14.08 12.98
N SER A 445 7.49 -15.33 13.40
CA SER A 445 7.20 -16.49 12.54
C SER A 445 5.74 -16.54 12.08
N ALA A 446 4.78 -16.18 12.94
CA ALA A 446 3.37 -16.05 12.53
C ALA A 446 3.16 -14.95 11.48
N GLN A 447 3.82 -13.78 11.63
CA GLN A 447 3.77 -12.70 10.65
C GLN A 447 4.42 -13.10 9.32
N LEU A 448 5.58 -13.75 9.34
CA LEU A 448 6.26 -14.23 8.14
C LEU A 448 5.42 -15.27 7.40
N ASN A 449 4.80 -16.22 8.10
CA ASN A 449 3.88 -17.18 7.50
C ASN A 449 2.64 -16.51 6.90
N ALA A 450 2.06 -15.52 7.59
CA ALA A 450 0.93 -14.75 7.07
C ALA A 450 1.30 -13.97 5.79
N LEU A 451 2.51 -13.38 5.74
CA LEU A 451 3.03 -12.73 4.54
C LEU A 451 3.34 -13.75 3.44
N GLN A 452 3.82 -14.94 3.78
CA GLN A 452 4.04 -16.02 2.82
C GLN A 452 2.74 -16.53 2.18
N HIS A 453 1.62 -16.47 2.89
CA HIS A 453 0.31 -16.73 2.30
C HIS A 453 -0.07 -15.74 1.20
N LEU A 454 0.51 -14.53 1.16
CA LEU A 454 0.29 -13.58 0.05
C LEU A 454 0.81 -14.12 -1.29
N ASP A 455 1.81 -15.01 -1.27
CA ASP A 455 2.38 -15.62 -2.46
C ASP A 455 1.34 -16.44 -3.25
N ILE A 456 0.29 -16.92 -2.58
CA ILE A 456 -0.84 -17.64 -3.20
C ILE A 456 -1.60 -16.74 -4.18
N PHE A 457 -1.78 -15.47 -3.82
CA PHE A 457 -2.54 -14.53 -4.62
C PHE A 457 -1.69 -13.87 -5.70
N TYR A 458 -0.38 -13.77 -5.45
CA TYR A 458 0.52 -13.04 -6.31
C TYR A 458 1.99 -13.39 -6.00
N ASN A 459 2.79 -13.65 -7.03
CA ASN A 459 4.23 -13.93 -6.89
C ASN A 459 4.98 -12.68 -6.38
N PHE A 460 5.01 -12.50 -5.06
CA PHE A 460 5.79 -11.46 -4.40
C PHE A 460 7.22 -11.94 -4.20
N ASP A 461 8.19 -11.05 -4.42
CA ASP A 461 9.56 -11.28 -3.94
C ASP A 461 9.62 -11.08 -2.42
N LEU A 462 9.04 -12.03 -1.68
CA LEU A 462 9.04 -12.03 -0.23
C LEU A 462 10.45 -12.19 0.35
N THR A 463 11.35 -12.81 -0.40
CA THR A 463 12.74 -12.96 0.02
C THR A 463 13.40 -11.60 0.15
N ARG A 464 13.22 -10.73 -0.85
CA ARG A 464 13.66 -9.34 -0.78
C ARG A 464 13.01 -8.58 0.38
N LEU A 465 11.68 -8.71 0.55
CA LEU A 465 10.95 -8.04 1.64
C LEU A 465 11.51 -8.42 3.02
N PHE A 466 11.70 -9.71 3.26
CA PHE A 466 12.19 -10.22 4.54
C PHE A 466 13.65 -9.83 4.77
N ASN A 467 14.49 -9.87 3.74
CA ASN A 467 15.88 -9.44 3.84
C ASN A 467 15.97 -7.95 4.18
N ASP A 468 15.24 -7.10 3.48
CA ASP A 468 15.30 -5.65 3.69
C ASP A 468 14.80 -5.27 5.10
N THR A 469 13.69 -5.85 5.55
CA THR A 469 13.11 -5.57 6.87
C THR A 469 13.90 -6.16 8.04
N LEU A 470 14.18 -7.46 8.03
CA LEU A 470 14.82 -8.14 9.15
C LEU A 470 16.29 -7.75 9.30
N LEU A 471 16.98 -7.45 8.19
CA LEU A 471 18.34 -6.93 8.27
C LEU A 471 18.37 -5.55 8.93
N GLN A 472 17.42 -4.66 8.63
CA GLN A 472 17.30 -3.37 9.32
C GLN A 472 17.10 -3.58 10.83
N GLN A 473 16.28 -4.53 11.25
CA GLN A 473 16.03 -4.81 12.68
C GLN A 473 17.25 -5.35 13.44
N SER A 474 18.28 -5.83 12.74
CA SER A 474 19.56 -6.26 13.33
C SER A 474 20.55 -5.12 13.62
N GLN A 475 20.30 -3.92 13.07
CA GLN A 475 21.17 -2.75 13.21
C GLN A 475 20.78 -1.90 14.42
N ARG A 476 21.50 -0.81 14.72
CA ARG A 476 21.14 0.10 15.84
C ARG A 476 19.86 0.90 15.55
N GLU A 477 19.73 1.38 14.32
CA GLU A 477 18.64 2.22 13.84
C GLU A 477 18.15 1.67 12.50
N ASP A 478 16.86 1.81 12.23
CA ASP A 478 16.28 1.47 10.92
C ASP A 478 16.61 2.55 9.88
N ALA A 479 16.19 2.35 8.62
CA ALA A 479 16.41 3.32 7.55
C ALA A 479 15.72 4.68 7.78
N GLN A 480 14.77 4.77 8.74
CA GLN A 480 14.04 5.99 9.11
C GLN A 480 14.59 6.63 10.40
N GLY A 481 15.62 6.05 11.02
CA GLY A 481 16.21 6.52 12.27
C GLY A 481 15.45 6.09 13.53
N ASN A 482 14.53 5.13 13.45
CA ASN A 482 13.85 4.58 14.63
C ASN A 482 14.70 3.49 15.29
N GLU A 483 14.50 3.31 16.60
CA GLU A 483 15.14 2.22 17.34
C GLU A 483 14.64 0.84 16.88
N THR A 484 15.57 -0.09 16.71
CA THR A 484 15.29 -1.45 16.22
C THR A 484 15.15 -2.46 17.37
N LEU A 485 14.77 -3.70 17.03
CA LEU A 485 14.80 -4.84 17.96
C LEU A 485 16.16 -4.97 18.66
N ALA A 486 17.25 -4.88 17.90
CA ALA A 486 18.59 -5.02 18.43
C ALA A 486 18.92 -3.94 19.46
N GLU A 487 18.54 -2.69 19.24
CA GLU A 487 18.77 -1.60 20.20
C GLU A 487 17.90 -1.72 21.46
N ILE A 488 16.61 -2.05 21.30
CA ILE A 488 15.67 -2.20 22.41
C ILE A 488 16.13 -3.33 23.34
N TYR A 489 16.41 -4.52 22.80
CA TYR A 489 16.89 -5.64 23.61
C TYR A 489 18.26 -5.33 24.22
N SER A 490 19.19 -4.72 23.47
CA SER A 490 20.51 -4.34 24.01
C SER A 490 20.40 -3.39 25.19
N LYS A 491 19.61 -2.33 25.08
CA LYS A 491 19.33 -1.39 26.19
C LYS A 491 18.72 -2.11 27.39
N TRP A 492 17.74 -2.98 27.17
CA TRP A 492 17.07 -3.68 28.26
C TRP A 492 18.00 -4.65 29.00
N TYR A 493 18.76 -5.49 28.29
CA TYR A 493 19.70 -6.42 28.93
C TYR A 493 20.81 -5.68 29.70
N LEU A 494 21.33 -4.59 29.16
CA LEU A 494 22.41 -3.81 29.79
C LEU A 494 21.90 -2.95 30.96
N GLU A 495 20.93 -2.09 30.72
CA GLU A 495 20.51 -1.04 31.66
C GLU A 495 19.55 -1.55 32.73
N VAL A 496 18.83 -2.65 32.47
CA VAL A 496 17.85 -3.22 33.39
C VAL A 496 18.33 -4.53 33.98
N LEU A 497 18.63 -5.55 33.16
CA LEU A 497 18.96 -6.89 33.66
C LEU A 497 20.34 -6.90 34.33
N LEU A 498 21.40 -6.54 33.61
CA LEU A 498 22.77 -6.55 34.15
C LEU A 498 22.98 -5.48 35.22
N ARG A 499 22.27 -4.34 35.14
CA ARG A 499 22.26 -3.37 36.24
C ARG A 499 21.68 -3.95 37.52
N LYS A 500 20.64 -4.78 37.46
CA LYS A 500 20.10 -5.49 38.64
C LYS A 500 21.01 -6.61 39.12
N ALA A 501 21.75 -7.25 38.22
CA ALA A 501 22.81 -8.20 38.59
C ALA A 501 23.92 -7.50 39.38
N SER A 502 24.37 -6.32 38.92
CA SER A 502 25.40 -5.51 39.58
C SER A 502 25.04 -5.03 41.00
N THR A 503 23.75 -4.96 41.32
CA THR A 503 23.24 -4.64 42.66
C THR A 503 22.94 -5.88 43.50
N CYS A 504 23.41 -7.07 43.08
CA CYS A 504 23.24 -8.37 43.72
C CYS A 504 21.78 -8.85 43.85
N HIS A 505 20.86 -8.30 43.05
CA HIS A 505 19.45 -8.75 43.03
C HIS A 505 19.26 -9.98 42.14
N LEU A 506 20.16 -10.19 41.17
CA LEU A 506 20.21 -11.36 40.30
C LEU A 506 21.55 -12.06 40.55
N LEU A 507 21.55 -13.39 40.44
CA LEU A 507 22.74 -14.23 40.56
C LEU A 507 22.83 -15.13 39.33
N TYR A 508 24.02 -15.27 38.77
CA TYR A 508 24.25 -16.24 37.70
C TYR A 508 24.35 -17.65 38.29
N SER A 509 23.60 -18.59 37.72
CA SER A 509 23.67 -20.02 38.06
C SER A 509 24.26 -20.79 36.90
N GLU A 510 25.48 -21.33 37.09
CA GLU A 510 26.16 -22.16 36.08
C GLU A 510 25.38 -23.45 35.78
N HIS A 511 24.67 -24.02 36.76
CA HIS A 511 23.89 -25.24 36.56
C HIS A 511 22.66 -25.01 35.66
N MET A 512 21.99 -23.85 35.79
CA MET A 512 20.84 -23.51 34.94
C MET A 512 21.23 -22.76 33.68
N GLN A 513 22.50 -22.33 33.57
CA GLN A 513 22.99 -21.44 32.51
C GLN A 513 22.07 -20.24 32.33
N SER A 514 21.66 -19.61 33.45
CA SER A 514 20.72 -18.51 33.46
C SER A 514 20.89 -17.62 34.69
N PHE A 515 20.37 -16.40 34.63
CA PHE A 515 20.27 -15.53 35.80
C PHE A 515 19.02 -15.85 36.60
N VAL A 516 19.21 -16.00 37.91
CA VAL A 516 18.17 -16.34 38.89
C VAL A 516 18.00 -15.17 39.84
N ASN A 517 16.76 -14.89 40.23
CA ASN A 517 16.49 -13.84 41.21
C ASN A 517 16.99 -14.30 42.59
N ASN A 518 17.65 -13.40 43.34
CA ASN A 518 18.18 -13.74 44.67
C ASN A 518 17.05 -13.84 45.71
N PRO A 519 16.78 -15.03 46.29
CA PRO A 519 15.68 -15.22 47.24
C PRO A 519 15.92 -14.55 48.60
N SER A 520 17.14 -14.12 48.92
CA SER A 520 17.48 -13.49 50.20
C SER A 520 17.12 -12.00 50.31
N LEU A 521 16.85 -11.34 49.17
CA LEU A 521 16.36 -9.97 49.07
C LEU A 521 14.83 -9.90 48.84
N ASP A 522 14.16 -11.05 48.70
CA ASP A 522 12.71 -11.17 48.65
C ASP A 522 12.14 -10.90 50.05
N THR A 523 11.85 -9.63 50.34
CA THR A 523 11.00 -9.31 51.48
C THR A 523 9.58 -9.82 51.21
N PRO A 524 8.93 -10.52 52.16
CA PRO A 524 7.57 -10.98 51.98
C PRO A 524 6.64 -9.77 51.81
N ILE A 525 5.94 -9.79 50.69
CA ILE A 525 4.73 -9.04 50.30
C ILE A 525 4.12 -8.27 51.47
N ASN A 526 4.43 -6.97 51.55
CA ASN A 526 3.57 -6.02 52.23
C ASN A 526 3.04 -5.04 51.18
N ASN A 527 1.74 -5.15 50.93
CA ASN A 527 0.99 -4.38 49.96
C ASN A 527 1.30 -2.87 50.11
N ASN A 528 1.69 -2.27 48.98
CA ASN A 528 1.44 -0.88 48.58
C ASN A 528 2.66 -0.08 48.06
N ASN A 529 3.86 -0.66 47.90
CA ASN A 529 4.97 0.00 47.20
C ASN A 529 5.89 -0.99 46.43
N SER A 530 5.32 -1.88 45.63
CA SER A 530 6.07 -2.91 44.87
C SER A 530 6.48 -2.43 43.47
N ALA A 531 7.39 -1.45 43.38
CA ALA A 531 7.98 -1.02 42.10
C ALA A 531 9.23 -1.83 41.70
N THR A 532 9.77 -2.68 42.56
CA THR A 532 11.11 -3.27 42.38
C THR A 532 11.15 -4.67 41.78
N GLN A 533 10.04 -5.40 41.70
CA GLN A 533 10.00 -6.77 41.16
C GLN A 533 9.06 -6.89 39.95
N LEU A 534 9.51 -6.39 38.79
CA LEU A 534 8.71 -6.36 37.56
C LEU A 534 8.91 -7.60 36.65
N PHE A 535 10.00 -8.37 36.78
CA PHE A 535 10.23 -9.55 35.92
C PHE A 535 11.08 -10.65 36.59
N ARG A 536 10.95 -11.90 36.13
CA ARG A 536 11.80 -13.04 36.50
C ARG A 536 12.93 -13.18 35.48
N ALA A 537 14.19 -13.05 35.90
CA ALA A 537 15.35 -13.05 35.00
C ALA A 537 15.52 -14.39 34.24
N GLU A 538 15.13 -15.51 34.85
CA GLU A 538 15.17 -16.84 34.23
C GLU A 538 14.38 -16.87 32.92
N ARG A 539 13.25 -16.15 32.85
CA ARG A 539 12.37 -16.12 31.67
C ARG A 539 12.90 -15.29 30.50
N PHE A 540 14.09 -14.72 30.63
CA PHE A 540 14.77 -13.94 29.60
C PHE A 540 16.19 -14.43 29.33
N THR A 541 16.81 -15.11 30.30
CA THR A 541 18.21 -15.56 30.21
C THR A 541 18.38 -17.07 30.11
N ASP A 542 17.28 -17.84 30.14
CA ASP A 542 17.29 -19.26 29.79
C ASP A 542 17.95 -19.45 28.40
N PRO A 543 18.78 -20.49 28.21
CA PRO A 543 19.37 -20.83 26.91
C PRO A 543 18.37 -20.81 25.72
N ARG A 544 17.10 -21.16 25.94
CA ARG A 544 16.04 -21.08 24.91
C ARG A 544 15.69 -19.65 24.51
N GLU A 545 15.65 -18.74 25.49
CA GLU A 545 15.34 -17.34 25.27
C GLU A 545 16.52 -16.63 24.59
N LEU A 546 17.75 -16.94 24.99
CA LEU A 546 18.95 -16.41 24.32
C LEU A 546 19.10 -16.95 22.89
N ARG A 547 18.73 -18.21 22.63
CA ARG A 547 18.62 -18.73 21.25
C ARG A 547 17.58 -17.98 20.44
N SER A 548 16.39 -17.76 21.01
CA SER A 548 15.32 -17.01 20.35
C SER A 548 15.75 -15.57 20.05
N LEU A 549 16.44 -14.92 21.01
CA LEU A 549 17.02 -13.59 20.84
C LEU A 549 18.02 -13.59 19.68
N SER A 550 18.99 -14.51 19.68
CA SER A 550 20.02 -14.60 18.65
C SER A 550 19.44 -14.85 17.25
N GLN A 551 18.30 -15.54 17.14
CA GLN A 551 17.59 -15.74 15.87
C GLN A 551 16.89 -14.46 15.38
N ILE A 552 16.38 -13.63 16.29
CA ILE A 552 15.69 -12.37 15.97
C ILE A 552 16.69 -11.29 15.52
N ILE A 553 17.75 -11.05 16.31
CA ILE A 553 18.69 -9.95 16.06
C ILE A 553 19.87 -10.37 15.17
N GLY A 554 20.10 -11.68 15.03
CA GLY A 554 21.15 -12.24 14.20
C GLY A 554 22.59 -11.93 14.68
N PRO A 555 23.59 -12.32 13.88
CA PRO A 555 25.00 -12.09 14.20
C PRO A 555 25.37 -10.60 14.34
N PHE A 556 24.77 -9.73 13.50
CA PHE A 556 25.02 -8.29 13.54
C PHE A 556 24.54 -7.66 14.85
N GLY A 557 23.33 -8.00 15.29
CA GLY A 557 22.78 -7.50 16.54
C GLY A 557 23.54 -8.01 17.78
N ILE A 558 24.01 -9.26 17.75
CA ILE A 558 24.81 -9.82 18.85
C ILE A 558 26.18 -9.17 18.93
N LYS A 559 26.88 -8.99 17.81
CA LYS A 559 28.13 -8.24 17.78
C LYS A 559 27.94 -6.83 18.33
N PHE A 560 26.85 -6.18 17.96
CA PHE A 560 26.53 -4.87 18.49
C PHE A 560 26.32 -4.88 20.01
N MET A 561 25.57 -5.86 20.54
CA MET A 561 25.37 -6.02 21.97
C MET A 561 26.70 -6.32 22.69
N GLU A 562 27.56 -7.13 22.09
CA GLU A 562 28.90 -7.45 22.59
C GLU A 562 29.76 -6.19 22.73
N GLU A 563 29.83 -5.34 21.71
CA GLU A 563 30.60 -4.09 21.76
C GLU A 563 30.21 -3.24 22.98
N LYS A 564 28.91 -3.17 23.29
CA LYS A 564 28.41 -2.49 24.49
C LYS A 564 28.80 -3.23 25.78
N LEU A 565 28.68 -4.56 25.84
CA LEU A 565 29.10 -5.37 27.00
C LEU A 565 30.60 -5.19 27.29
N VAL A 566 31.45 -5.27 26.27
CA VAL A 566 32.90 -5.09 26.37
C VAL A 566 33.25 -3.68 26.84
N TRP A 567 32.52 -2.66 26.37
CA TRP A 567 32.69 -1.29 26.85
C TRP A 567 32.43 -1.17 28.35
N HIS A 568 31.37 -1.81 28.86
CA HIS A 568 31.08 -1.85 30.30
C HIS A 568 32.16 -2.60 31.09
N ILE A 569 32.68 -3.72 30.58
CA ILE A 569 33.80 -4.45 31.19
C ILE A 569 35.05 -3.55 31.29
N ALA A 570 35.43 -2.88 30.19
CA ALA A 570 36.57 -1.97 30.16
C ALA A 570 36.43 -0.82 31.16
N SER A 571 35.22 -0.28 31.30
CA SER A 571 34.89 0.74 32.30
C SER A 571 35.11 0.23 33.74
N GLN A 572 34.62 -0.97 34.07
CA GLN A 572 34.83 -1.57 35.39
C GLN A 572 36.30 -1.91 35.69
N ILE A 573 37.05 -2.40 34.69
CA ILE A 573 38.50 -2.66 34.81
C ILE A 573 39.26 -1.36 35.08
N THR A 574 38.89 -0.27 34.41
CA THR A 574 39.53 1.04 34.62
C THR A 574 39.33 1.53 36.06
N GLU A 575 38.14 1.36 36.61
CA GLU A 575 37.87 1.68 38.01
C GLU A 575 38.60 0.74 38.98
N LEU A 576 38.71 -0.55 38.66
CA LEU A 576 39.49 -1.51 39.43
C LEU A 576 40.98 -1.11 39.46
N PHE A 577 41.54 -0.66 38.33
CA PHE A 577 42.90 -0.13 38.30
C PHE A 577 43.08 1.11 39.16
N LYS A 578 42.07 1.98 39.31
CA LYS A 578 42.15 3.13 40.23
C LYS A 578 42.29 2.66 41.67
N ILE A 579 41.46 1.70 42.10
CA ILE A 579 41.51 1.13 43.47
C ILE A 579 42.87 0.46 43.72
N VAL A 580 43.36 -0.33 42.76
CA VAL A 580 44.66 -1.02 42.87
C VAL A 580 45.82 -0.02 42.91
N ARG A 581 45.77 1.07 42.13
CA ARG A 581 46.79 2.13 42.16
C ARG A 581 46.79 2.88 43.49
N GLU A 582 45.62 3.17 44.04
CA GLU A 582 45.46 3.87 45.31
C GLU A 582 46.03 3.06 46.50
N HIS A 583 45.89 1.73 46.47
CA HIS A 583 46.35 0.83 47.54
C HIS A 583 47.62 0.03 47.17
N ASN A 584 48.39 0.49 46.18
CA ASN A 584 49.52 -0.26 45.59
C ASN A 584 50.58 -0.64 46.63
N GLU A 585 50.95 0.28 47.53
CA GLU A 585 51.97 -0.01 48.56
C GLU A 585 51.52 -1.12 49.52
N GLN A 586 50.27 -1.08 49.98
CA GLN A 586 49.71 -2.10 50.88
C GLN A 586 49.62 -3.46 50.18
N LEU A 587 49.22 -3.48 48.91
CA LEU A 587 49.19 -4.69 48.07
C LEU A 587 50.59 -5.25 47.79
N HIS A 588 51.59 -4.38 47.61
CA HIS A 588 52.98 -4.79 47.44
C HIS A 588 53.55 -5.43 48.71
N ILE A 589 53.27 -4.84 49.88
CA ILE A 589 53.67 -5.38 51.17
C ILE A 589 53.00 -6.74 51.43
N ALA A 590 51.72 -6.89 51.07
CA ALA A 590 51.00 -8.17 51.14
C ALA A 590 51.62 -9.22 50.21
N ARG A 591 52.00 -8.85 48.99
CA ARG A 591 52.64 -9.74 48.02
C ARG A 591 54.02 -10.24 48.47
N VAL A 592 54.78 -9.41 49.17
CA VAL A 592 56.13 -9.78 49.67
C VAL A 592 56.06 -10.58 50.96
N ASN A 593 55.04 -10.37 51.81
CA ASN A 593 54.88 -11.05 53.10
C ASN A 593 53.76 -12.11 53.10
N TYR A 594 53.54 -12.80 51.97
CA TYR A 594 52.50 -13.82 51.81
C TYR A 594 52.67 -15.03 52.75
N ASP A 595 53.88 -15.23 53.27
CA ASP A 595 54.30 -16.29 54.18
C ASP A 595 53.96 -15.99 55.66
N LYS A 596 53.51 -14.77 55.98
CA LYS A 596 53.25 -14.31 57.37
C LYS A 596 51.75 -14.02 57.59
N PRO A 597 50.98 -14.97 58.14
CA PRO A 597 49.53 -14.86 58.25
C PRO A 597 49.05 -13.70 59.12
N GLU A 598 49.81 -13.32 60.17
CA GLU A 598 49.43 -12.20 61.04
C GLU A 598 49.54 -10.84 60.34
N LYS A 599 50.63 -10.63 59.58
CA LYS A 599 50.82 -9.42 58.78
C LYS A 599 49.80 -9.32 57.64
N LEU A 600 49.48 -10.45 57.01
CA LEU A 600 48.46 -10.51 55.98
C LEU A 600 47.08 -10.13 56.54
N LYS A 601 46.75 -10.61 57.74
CA LYS A 601 45.49 -10.31 58.43
C LYS A 601 45.37 -8.82 58.78
N GLU A 602 46.44 -8.19 59.26
CA GLU A 602 46.50 -6.74 59.52
C GLU A 602 46.23 -5.92 58.25
N ILE A 603 46.86 -6.29 57.13
CA ILE A 603 46.68 -5.61 55.84
C ILE A 603 45.25 -5.78 55.32
N VAL A 604 44.69 -6.99 55.41
CA VAL A 604 43.28 -7.26 55.02
C VAL A 604 42.32 -6.47 55.89
N THR A 605 42.55 -6.37 57.21
CA THR A 605 41.72 -5.51 58.06
C THR A 605 41.83 -4.04 57.67
N SER A 606 43.04 -3.55 57.35
CA SER A 606 43.25 -2.16 56.92
C SER A 606 42.54 -1.82 55.60
N LEU A 607 42.45 -2.79 54.69
CA LEU A 607 41.72 -2.68 53.42
C LEU A 607 40.20 -2.87 53.57
N SER A 608 39.75 -3.39 54.72
CA SER A 608 38.33 -3.63 55.03
C SER A 608 37.68 -2.54 55.88
N THR A 609 38.47 -1.72 56.59
CA THR A 609 37.96 -0.63 57.43
C THR A 609 37.79 0.66 56.64
N SER A 610 36.58 1.21 56.63
CA SER A 610 36.27 2.54 56.06
C SER A 610 36.98 3.64 56.86
N LEU A 611 37.74 4.50 56.20
CA LEU A 611 38.31 5.73 56.78
C LEU A 611 37.18 6.74 57.07
N ASP A 612 36.58 6.68 58.26
CA ASP A 612 35.80 7.80 58.78
C ASP A 612 36.75 8.90 59.27
N SER A 613 36.70 10.06 58.63
CA SER A 613 37.40 11.27 59.09
C SER A 613 36.68 11.87 60.31
N PRO A 614 37.37 12.32 61.38
CA PRO A 614 36.72 12.99 62.49
C PRO A 614 36.69 14.51 62.28
N SER A 615 35.52 15.10 62.08
CA SER A 615 35.35 16.56 62.26
C SER A 615 33.92 16.97 62.63
N GLY A 616 33.72 17.28 63.92
CA GLY A 616 33.19 18.57 64.39
C GLY A 616 31.75 19.01 64.07
N SER A 617 30.88 18.85 65.09
CA SER A 617 29.80 19.76 65.52
C SER A 617 28.62 20.15 64.61
N GLY A 618 27.40 19.96 65.15
CA GLY A 618 26.35 20.99 65.10
C GLY A 618 25.11 20.76 64.21
N HIS A 619 24.02 20.33 64.84
CA HIS A 619 22.61 20.75 64.61
C HIS A 619 21.76 20.28 63.38
N LYS A 620 20.64 19.64 63.77
CA LYS A 620 19.24 19.72 63.27
C LYS A 620 18.80 18.97 61.99
N ASN A 621 17.98 17.94 62.26
CA ASN A 621 16.82 17.41 61.52
C ASN A 621 16.48 18.01 60.14
N GLU A 622 16.57 17.20 59.09
CA GLU A 622 15.59 17.20 57.99
C GLU A 622 15.59 15.89 57.18
N LYS A 623 14.36 15.40 56.93
CA LYS A 623 13.87 14.38 55.98
C LYS A 623 14.86 13.38 55.35
N ARG A 624 14.70 12.14 55.81
CA ARG A 624 15.24 10.87 55.29
C ARG A 624 14.91 10.65 53.81
N SER A 625 15.81 11.08 52.94
CA SER A 625 15.95 10.64 51.54
C SER A 625 16.96 9.49 51.50
N THR A 626 16.53 8.31 51.10
CA THR A 626 17.35 7.11 50.97
C THR A 626 18.18 7.18 49.70
N ASN A 627 19.38 7.77 49.79
CA ASN A 627 20.47 7.63 48.81
C ASN A 627 21.79 8.07 49.45
N THR A 628 22.13 7.46 50.59
CA THR A 628 23.45 7.63 51.22
C THR A 628 24.30 6.40 50.95
N THR A 629 25.22 6.53 50.01
CA THR A 629 26.42 5.71 49.87
C THR A 629 27.18 5.74 51.20
N HIS A 630 26.93 4.73 52.04
CA HIS A 630 27.86 4.36 53.11
C HIS A 630 29.17 3.90 52.46
N GLY A 631 30.32 4.34 52.98
CA GLY A 631 31.63 4.01 52.45
C GLY A 631 31.82 2.49 52.37
N ILE A 632 31.71 1.95 51.17
CA ILE A 632 32.03 0.55 50.85
C ILE A 632 33.54 0.40 51.04
N SER A 633 33.98 -0.62 51.77
CA SER A 633 35.42 -0.84 51.97
C SER A 633 36.13 -1.02 50.61
N PRO A 634 37.41 -0.63 50.47
CA PRO A 634 38.18 -0.85 49.25
C PRO A 634 38.11 -2.29 48.74
N LEU A 635 38.12 -3.25 49.68
CA LEU A 635 38.01 -4.68 49.38
C LEU A 635 36.62 -5.06 48.85
N ASP A 636 35.55 -4.56 49.46
CA ASP A 636 34.17 -4.80 49.01
C ASP A 636 33.90 -4.15 47.66
N SER A 637 34.47 -2.97 47.40
CA SER A 637 34.38 -2.29 46.11
C SER A 637 35.13 -3.06 45.02
N MET A 638 36.30 -3.62 45.34
CA MET A 638 37.03 -4.48 44.42
C MET A 638 36.24 -5.77 44.13
N LEU A 639 35.70 -6.42 45.16
CA LEU A 639 34.90 -7.64 45.02
C LEU A 639 33.64 -7.40 44.18
N GLN A 640 32.90 -6.32 44.45
CA GLN A 640 31.70 -5.97 43.68
C GLN A 640 32.04 -5.75 42.20
N ARG A 641 33.14 -5.06 41.88
CA ARG A 641 33.55 -4.84 40.48
C ARG A 641 33.97 -6.13 39.78
N VAL A 642 34.67 -7.03 40.46
CA VAL A 642 35.04 -8.35 39.92
C VAL A 642 33.79 -9.19 39.67
N ILE A 643 32.81 -9.15 40.57
CA ILE A 643 31.51 -9.83 40.38
C ILE A 643 30.80 -9.27 39.14
N ILE A 644 30.69 -7.95 39.00
CA ILE A 644 30.07 -7.32 37.83
C ILE A 644 30.75 -7.75 36.53
N ILE A 645 32.10 -7.74 36.50
CA ILE A 645 32.85 -8.20 35.33
C ILE A 645 32.54 -9.68 35.04
N GLY A 646 32.52 -10.53 36.07
CA GLY A 646 32.18 -11.94 35.96
C GLY A 646 30.77 -12.18 35.41
N GLU A 647 29.78 -11.45 35.90
CA GLU A 647 28.39 -11.55 35.43
C GLU A 647 28.23 -11.09 33.97
N ILE A 648 28.88 -10.00 33.57
CA ILE A 648 28.83 -9.52 32.18
C ILE A 648 29.54 -10.52 31.25
N CYS A 649 30.68 -11.08 31.65
CA CYS A 649 31.37 -12.12 30.90
C CYS A 649 30.53 -13.39 30.77
N ALA A 650 29.90 -13.85 31.86
CA ALA A 650 29.02 -15.02 31.82
C ALA A 650 27.82 -14.79 30.88
N PHE A 651 27.20 -13.61 30.93
CA PHE A 651 26.13 -13.25 29.99
C PHE A 651 26.61 -13.24 28.54
N ARG A 652 27.78 -12.68 28.28
CA ARG A 652 28.40 -12.67 26.94
C ARG A 652 28.62 -14.09 26.43
N ASP A 653 29.19 -14.97 27.25
CA ASP A 653 29.50 -16.34 26.85
C ASP A 653 28.22 -17.16 26.58
N MET A 654 27.15 -16.94 27.36
CA MET A 654 25.83 -17.52 27.07
C MET A 654 25.24 -17.04 25.73
N LEU A 655 25.36 -15.74 25.42
CA LEU A 655 24.90 -15.19 24.13
C LEU A 655 25.65 -15.80 22.96
N PHE A 656 26.97 -15.97 23.06
CA PHE A 656 27.78 -16.60 22.02
C PHE A 656 27.49 -18.08 21.85
N SER A 657 27.27 -18.82 22.95
CA SER A 657 26.84 -20.21 22.89
C SER A 657 25.51 -20.32 22.12
N ALA A 658 24.54 -19.46 22.43
CA ALA A 658 23.25 -19.43 21.75
C ALA A 658 23.37 -19.10 20.24
N LEU A 659 24.26 -18.18 19.86
CA LEU A 659 24.52 -17.85 18.46
C LEU A 659 25.14 -19.03 17.71
N ASN A 660 26.14 -19.67 18.30
CA ASN A 660 26.83 -20.81 17.69
C ASN A 660 25.89 -22.00 17.50
N ASP A 661 24.98 -22.26 18.44
CA ASP A 661 23.94 -23.28 18.29
C ASP A 661 23.08 -23.01 17.04
N ASN A 662 22.62 -21.77 16.85
CA ASN A 662 21.79 -21.40 15.70
C ASN A 662 22.55 -21.49 14.36
N ILE A 663 23.82 -21.07 14.33
CA ILE A 663 24.67 -21.20 13.13
C ILE A 663 24.94 -22.68 12.82
N GLY A 664 25.22 -23.48 13.85
CA GLY A 664 25.43 -24.92 13.73
C GLY A 664 24.21 -25.64 13.16
N GLU A 665 23.00 -25.31 13.64
CA GLU A 665 21.74 -25.85 13.10
C GLU A 665 21.52 -25.44 11.63
N ALA A 666 21.78 -24.18 11.27
CA ALA A 666 21.64 -23.71 9.89
C ALA A 666 22.63 -24.40 8.92
N CYS A 667 23.87 -24.61 9.36
CA CYS A 667 24.88 -25.33 8.58
C CYS A 667 24.53 -26.82 8.45
N ALA A 668 24.07 -27.46 9.53
CA ALA A 668 23.61 -28.85 9.50
C ALA A 668 22.41 -29.04 8.57
N ALA A 669 21.44 -28.12 8.58
CA ALA A 669 20.28 -28.11 7.67
C ALA A 669 20.70 -27.92 6.20
N SER A 670 21.81 -27.25 5.95
CA SER A 670 22.39 -27.02 4.62
C SER A 670 23.34 -28.15 4.16
N GLY A 671 23.50 -29.22 4.96
CA GLY A 671 24.39 -30.33 4.65
C GLY A 671 25.87 -30.09 4.98
N PHE A 672 26.22 -28.98 5.61
CA PHE A 672 27.57 -28.68 6.07
C PHE A 672 27.73 -29.09 7.54
N LYS A 673 28.56 -30.09 7.82
CA LYS A 673 29.01 -30.36 9.19
C LYS A 673 30.01 -29.29 9.62
N LEU A 674 29.67 -28.50 10.65
CA LEU A 674 30.69 -27.79 11.41
C LEU A 674 31.37 -28.80 12.34
N ASP A 675 32.44 -29.42 11.86
CA ASP A 675 33.37 -30.19 12.72
C ASP A 675 34.49 -29.30 13.29
N VAL A 676 34.43 -27.97 13.10
CA VAL A 676 35.49 -27.07 13.56
C VAL A 676 34.91 -25.79 14.15
N ASP A 677 35.30 -25.53 15.39
CA ASP A 677 35.15 -24.24 16.06
C ASP A 677 35.80 -23.16 15.18
N LEU A 678 34.96 -22.35 14.50
CA LEU A 678 35.39 -21.36 13.52
C LEU A 678 36.28 -20.27 14.17
N ALA A 679 36.16 -20.07 15.48
CA ALA A 679 37.04 -19.20 16.25
C ALA A 679 38.43 -19.84 16.42
N LEU A 680 38.50 -21.15 16.69
CA LEU A 680 39.76 -21.90 16.75
C LEU A 680 40.43 -22.00 15.38
N ALA A 681 39.66 -22.24 14.30
CA ALA A 681 40.19 -22.29 12.93
C ALA A 681 40.77 -20.94 12.48
N ASN A 682 40.10 -19.83 12.83
CA ASN A 682 40.59 -18.49 12.53
C ASN A 682 41.79 -18.10 13.40
N ALA A 683 41.83 -18.54 14.67
CA ALA A 683 42.99 -18.37 15.55
C ALA A 683 44.21 -19.18 15.06
N ILE A 684 43.99 -20.42 14.59
CA ILE A 684 45.03 -21.27 14.00
C ILE A 684 45.50 -20.70 12.65
N LYS A 685 44.62 -20.19 11.79
CA LYS A 685 45.01 -19.51 10.54
C LYS A 685 45.81 -18.23 10.78
N GLN A 686 45.46 -17.45 11.80
CA GLN A 686 46.23 -16.26 12.20
C GLN A 686 47.59 -16.66 12.79
N GLN A 687 47.67 -17.73 13.59
CA GLN A 687 48.94 -18.25 14.11
C GLN A 687 49.82 -18.91 13.04
N ALA A 688 49.24 -19.60 12.06
CA ALA A 688 49.94 -20.21 10.94
C ALA A 688 50.55 -19.15 10.02
N ASN A 689 49.81 -18.07 9.74
CA ASN A 689 50.32 -16.93 8.96
C ASN A 689 51.43 -16.16 9.68
N THR A 690 51.44 -16.12 11.02
CA THR A 690 52.56 -15.52 11.78
C THR A 690 53.81 -16.42 11.85
N ASN A 691 53.67 -17.73 11.62
CA ASN A 691 54.76 -18.71 11.73
C ASN A 691 55.30 -19.22 10.38
N GLY A 692 54.77 -18.74 9.25
CA GLY A 692 55.35 -18.99 7.92
C GLY A 692 55.30 -20.44 7.45
N LEU A 693 54.20 -21.15 7.70
CA LEU A 693 53.97 -22.50 7.17
C LEU A 693 52.93 -22.45 6.05
N ASP A 694 53.41 -22.46 4.81
CA ASP A 694 52.60 -22.52 3.59
C ASP A 694 52.31 -23.98 3.19
N ASP A 695 51.35 -24.67 3.84
CA ASP A 695 50.64 -25.78 3.19
C ASP A 695 49.27 -26.06 3.86
N PRO A 696 48.12 -25.92 3.15
CA PRO A 696 46.79 -26.12 3.73
C PRO A 696 46.39 -27.60 3.97
N ASN A 697 47.23 -28.58 3.65
CA ASN A 697 46.83 -29.99 3.63
C ASN A 697 47.33 -30.86 4.80
N GLU A 698 48.07 -30.34 5.77
CA GLU A 698 48.60 -31.16 6.89
C GLU A 698 47.73 -31.18 8.16
N VAL A 699 46.54 -30.57 8.17
CA VAL A 699 45.67 -30.53 9.36
C VAL A 699 44.20 -30.86 9.01
N CYS A 700 43.98 -32.03 8.41
CA CYS A 700 42.67 -32.68 8.42
C CYS A 700 42.62 -33.73 9.53
#